data_AF-A0A5C9E1V8-F1
#
_entry.id   AF-A0A5C9E1V8-F1
#
_cell.length_a   1.000
_cell.length_b   1.000
_cell.length_c   1.000
_cell.angle_alpha   90.00
_cell.angle_beta   90.00
_cell.angle_gamma   90.00
#
_symmetry.space_group_name_H-M   'P 1'
#
loop_
_entity.id
_entity.type
_entity.pdbx_description
1 polymer ?
#
loop_
_entity_poly.entity_id
_entity_poly.type
_entity_poly.pdbx_seq_one_letter_code
_entity_poly.pdbx_strand_id
1 'polypeptide(L)'
;MDTHAWRRELDKLADLKGILISLNPSLEENVSRQVRHLFDVFASLTKLEQEVEEAGFLKKRKVEGQFEKVQSEFEEDFMRVTRDFGDLSTKEHRKIMSIVPNLQTLKPKEASALKGLSIPSVGTGQPEDLNALYQFMKKFSSMVTSLHEDFAREVKSLLDENKRIVETYERHITIDRGEVTTTISNDDVSHMSLADLIRIMEKLQVERTYLDGRKDEVGRMLTTALMTDVEALQAYVETAAKIGLDLPMDFTQKLRILARDASKASNLTTLISLENQLQTARLQMGNMLRDKIINLKHEITTKIVAGGIPTTSDIIPEAPTVGVEGNDIANLLASYQKMVEWTSQVRISLKQEIEESLEELAKATDKPDDCGIDDVLEARKDIAEWKKNLSSADIDGMIKIYLKASEREEEYRTHVTDLIKSYITRFNELATSADRVLDYAQLSKKAPKVEDLEGGIVFLLESLKNLRQAVESGVATFREACQQEIDAIVQDLQTIKPQYAEIFMPINVELEEGSLRIQGMNEFSEIRSEMRTIKDTILAKAKDALENLRYRLQVKIRLAAAKLMGAGVEIPGEIQEAISELNNVGVAADNVFSLPAIARRMIELYEHKITDKILEVLEEEVDGLLGMLEKAQSIGVDVDKEIGIVSEIKESPPEELDEAADAFDKLENLTTSEAVHKKVRSRANDAYRQIKDAVSIFEEQGMSDFVQRLSTLLDRVPSQLSESSKHVNEALDVCLTLANIQEEMLDVIKGIAAKDKEAHDKDIRAKSKYYSTIERVYKLHPDDFSRLIFDLKKMDKLEQQLKNAKSLDNAIEWFNELSKMRVDWVEKAAKMDDWHKSLRVYMAGFSASASADERSKFIDDSTRKIRETFSREDISSYLSWAVQVLVRAMVETRG
;
A
#
# COMPACT_ATOMS: atom_id res chain seq x y z
N MET A 1 -7.15 -67.65 -124.22
CA MET A 1 -7.39 -68.60 -123.10
C MET A 1 -8.85 -68.49 -122.66
N ASP A 2 -9.43 -69.57 -122.14
CA ASP A 2 -10.74 -69.50 -121.48
C ASP A 2 -10.65 -68.76 -120.14
N THR A 3 -11.77 -68.25 -119.63
CA THR A 3 -11.80 -67.47 -118.38
C THR A 3 -11.38 -68.31 -117.17
N HIS A 4 -11.64 -69.62 -117.19
CA HIS A 4 -11.17 -70.54 -116.17
C HIS A 4 -9.64 -70.65 -116.10
N ALA A 5 -8.93 -70.67 -117.23
CA ALA A 5 -7.47 -70.66 -117.21
C ALA A 5 -6.91 -69.30 -116.75
N TRP A 6 -7.53 -68.19 -117.18
CA TRP A 6 -7.15 -66.85 -116.70
C TRP A 6 -7.34 -66.67 -115.19
N ARG A 7 -8.42 -67.24 -114.62
CA ARG A 7 -8.64 -67.23 -113.17
C ARG A 7 -7.50 -67.89 -112.40
N ARG A 8 -7.02 -69.04 -112.87
CA ARG A 8 -5.90 -69.76 -112.23
C ARG A 8 -4.61 -68.94 -112.25
N GLU A 9 -4.33 -68.26 -113.35
CA GLU A 9 -3.15 -67.41 -113.46
C GLU A 9 -3.27 -66.14 -112.61
N LEU A 10 -4.47 -65.55 -112.47
CA LEU A 10 -4.70 -64.45 -111.51
C LEU A 10 -4.54 -64.88 -110.06
N ASP A 11 -5.03 -66.07 -109.68
CA ASP A 11 -4.87 -66.58 -108.33
C ASP A 11 -3.37 -66.80 -108.01
N LYS A 12 -2.56 -67.28 -108.98
CA LYS A 12 -1.09 -67.35 -108.83
C LYS A 12 -0.45 -65.96 -108.69
N LEU A 13 -0.92 -64.97 -109.45
CA LEU A 13 -0.42 -63.60 -109.38
C LEU A 13 -0.80 -62.95 -108.03
N ALA A 14 -1.98 -63.25 -107.50
CA ALA A 14 -2.42 -62.84 -106.16
C ALA A 14 -1.61 -63.50 -105.04
N ASP A 15 -1.25 -64.78 -105.18
CA ASP A 15 -0.33 -65.43 -104.26
C ASP A 15 1.09 -64.83 -104.36
N LEU A 16 1.56 -64.55 -105.58
CA LEU A 16 2.86 -63.89 -105.80
C LEU A 16 2.91 -62.50 -105.18
N LYS A 17 1.79 -61.76 -105.22
CA LYS A 17 1.60 -60.54 -104.45
C LYS A 17 1.82 -60.80 -102.96
N GLY A 18 1.17 -61.82 -102.40
CA GLY A 18 1.29 -62.16 -100.99
C GLY A 18 2.74 -62.45 -100.59
N ILE A 19 3.47 -63.15 -101.46
CA ILE A 19 4.89 -63.46 -101.31
C ILE A 19 5.77 -62.19 -101.39
N LEU A 20 5.47 -61.26 -102.29
CA LEU A 20 6.20 -59.99 -102.38
C LEU A 20 5.97 -59.10 -101.16
N ILE A 21 4.75 -59.09 -100.62
CA ILE A 21 4.40 -58.33 -99.42
C ILE A 21 5.08 -58.91 -98.18
N SER A 22 5.16 -60.24 -98.05
CA SER A 22 5.85 -60.85 -96.91
C SER A 22 7.35 -60.59 -96.91
N LEU A 23 7.95 -60.45 -98.09
CA LEU A 23 9.36 -60.06 -98.25
C LEU A 23 9.59 -58.58 -98.03
N ASN A 24 8.68 -57.73 -98.50
CA ASN A 24 8.75 -56.30 -98.31
C ASN A 24 7.34 -55.69 -98.12
N PRO A 25 6.92 -55.45 -96.86
CA PRO A 25 5.60 -54.90 -96.55
C PRO A 25 5.32 -53.55 -97.21
N SER A 26 6.36 -52.76 -97.53
CA SER A 26 6.18 -51.44 -98.16
C SER A 26 5.62 -51.50 -99.58
N LEU A 27 5.58 -52.69 -100.20
CA LEU A 27 5.05 -52.90 -101.55
C LEU A 27 3.54 -53.17 -101.57
N GLU A 28 2.91 -53.33 -100.40
CA GLU A 28 1.51 -53.75 -100.27
C GLU A 28 0.54 -52.88 -101.07
N GLU A 29 0.65 -51.56 -100.99
CA GLU A 29 -0.28 -50.65 -101.65
C GLU A 29 -0.21 -50.76 -103.18
N ASN A 30 1.01 -50.74 -103.75
CA ASN A 30 1.22 -50.76 -105.19
C ASN A 30 0.83 -52.12 -105.80
N VAL A 31 1.34 -53.20 -105.21
CA VAL A 31 1.11 -54.58 -105.68
C VAL A 31 -0.37 -54.98 -105.50
N SER A 32 -1.02 -54.56 -104.41
CA SER A 32 -2.46 -54.79 -104.21
C SER A 32 -3.32 -54.03 -105.22
N ARG A 33 -2.97 -52.78 -105.55
CA ARG A 33 -3.70 -51.99 -106.53
C ARG A 33 -3.63 -52.61 -107.92
N GLN A 34 -2.46 -53.09 -108.34
CA GLN A 34 -2.27 -53.74 -109.63
C GLN A 34 -3.08 -55.04 -109.75
N VAL A 35 -3.07 -55.89 -108.71
CA VAL A 35 -3.84 -57.15 -108.70
C VAL A 35 -5.35 -56.88 -108.61
N ARG A 36 -5.79 -55.91 -107.82
CA ARG A 36 -7.21 -55.52 -107.76
C ARG A 36 -7.70 -55.04 -109.12
N HIS A 37 -6.92 -54.19 -109.80
CA HIS A 37 -7.24 -53.73 -111.15
C HIS A 37 -7.42 -54.92 -112.11
N LEU A 38 -6.53 -55.90 -112.07
CA LEU A 38 -6.68 -57.12 -112.88
C LEU A 38 -7.94 -57.91 -112.54
N PHE A 39 -8.28 -58.07 -111.26
CA PHE A 39 -9.53 -58.74 -110.87
C PHE A 39 -10.78 -57.96 -111.29
N ASP A 40 -10.75 -56.63 -111.27
CA ASP A 40 -11.85 -55.78 -111.73
C ASP A 40 -12.04 -55.91 -113.25
N VAL A 41 -10.95 -55.88 -114.02
CA VAL A 41 -10.98 -56.12 -115.47
C VAL A 41 -11.44 -57.55 -115.77
N PHE A 42 -10.96 -58.56 -115.04
CA PHE A 42 -11.40 -59.95 -115.18
C PHE A 42 -12.88 -60.15 -114.83
N ALA A 43 -13.40 -59.48 -113.80
CA ALA A 43 -14.81 -59.52 -113.46
C ALA A 43 -15.67 -58.98 -114.60
N SER A 44 -15.22 -57.88 -115.23
CA SER A 44 -15.88 -57.34 -116.42
C SER A 44 -15.81 -58.29 -117.62
N LEU A 45 -14.68 -58.98 -117.82
CA LEU A 45 -14.50 -60.04 -118.80
C LEU A 45 -15.49 -61.20 -118.60
N THR A 46 -15.60 -61.76 -117.39
CA THR A 46 -16.55 -62.85 -117.09
C THR A 46 -18.01 -62.43 -117.20
N LYS A 47 -18.33 -61.18 -116.86
CA LYS A 47 -19.68 -60.65 -117.04
C LYS A 47 -20.01 -60.54 -118.53
N LEU A 48 -19.07 -60.05 -119.33
CA LEU A 48 -19.23 -60.00 -120.79
C LEU A 48 -19.32 -61.41 -121.40
N GLU A 49 -18.59 -62.40 -120.88
CA GLU A 49 -18.70 -63.80 -121.32
C GLU A 49 -20.12 -64.35 -121.10
N GLN A 50 -20.67 -64.17 -119.90
CA GLN A 50 -22.05 -64.55 -119.58
C GLN A 50 -23.06 -63.79 -120.44
N GLU A 51 -22.85 -62.48 -120.65
CA GLU A 51 -23.71 -61.68 -121.53
C GLU A 51 -23.62 -62.15 -123.00
N VAL A 52 -22.48 -62.64 -123.49
CA VAL A 52 -22.34 -63.26 -124.82
C VAL A 52 -23.09 -64.58 -124.91
N GLU A 53 -23.07 -65.39 -123.84
CA GLU A 53 -23.79 -66.66 -123.77
C GLU A 53 -25.31 -66.45 -123.72
N GLU A 54 -25.78 -65.44 -123.00
CA GLU A 54 -27.21 -65.17 -122.75
C GLU A 54 -27.87 -64.22 -123.77
N ALA A 55 -27.12 -63.44 -124.55
CA ALA A 55 -27.69 -62.43 -125.45
C ALA A 55 -28.30 -63.00 -126.75
N GLY A 56 -29.49 -62.50 -127.12
CA GLY A 56 -30.11 -62.75 -128.42
C GLY A 56 -29.30 -62.22 -129.62
N PHE A 57 -29.52 -62.81 -130.81
CA PHE A 57 -28.65 -62.75 -132.00
C PHE A 57 -28.12 -61.35 -132.41
N LEU A 58 -28.93 -60.28 -132.30
CA LEU A 58 -28.50 -58.91 -132.65
C LEU A 58 -27.69 -58.20 -131.56
N LYS A 59 -27.83 -58.59 -130.28
CA LYS A 59 -26.99 -58.08 -129.19
C LYS A 59 -25.65 -58.82 -129.08
N LYS A 60 -25.63 -60.11 -129.43
CA LYS A 60 -24.47 -60.99 -129.29
C LYS A 60 -23.20 -60.49 -129.98
N ARG A 61 -23.26 -60.04 -131.25
CA ARG A 61 -22.08 -59.51 -131.98
C ARG A 61 -21.44 -58.27 -131.34
N LYS A 62 -22.25 -57.39 -130.73
CA LYS A 62 -21.75 -56.17 -130.08
C LYS A 62 -21.06 -56.51 -128.75
N VAL A 63 -21.63 -57.46 -128.00
CA VAL A 63 -21.05 -57.95 -126.74
C VAL A 63 -19.80 -58.80 -127.03
N GLU A 64 -19.77 -59.61 -128.09
CA GLU A 64 -18.58 -60.37 -128.53
C GLU A 64 -17.41 -59.42 -128.88
N GLY A 65 -17.65 -58.35 -129.63
CA GLY A 65 -16.60 -57.36 -129.92
C GLY A 65 -16.14 -56.58 -128.68
N GLN A 66 -16.99 -56.40 -127.68
CA GLN A 66 -16.59 -55.85 -126.38
C GLN A 66 -15.80 -56.87 -125.55
N PHE A 67 -16.19 -58.15 -125.60
CA PHE A 67 -15.51 -59.25 -124.94
C PHE A 67 -14.08 -59.42 -125.48
N GLU A 68 -13.88 -59.47 -126.80
CA GLU A 68 -12.54 -59.56 -127.39
C GLU A 68 -11.65 -58.36 -127.03
N LYS A 69 -12.23 -57.15 -126.99
CA LYS A 69 -11.49 -55.95 -126.58
C LYS A 69 -11.05 -56.02 -125.12
N VAL A 70 -11.96 -56.37 -124.21
CA VAL A 70 -11.65 -56.52 -122.78
C VAL A 70 -10.70 -57.71 -122.54
N GLN A 71 -10.78 -58.76 -123.36
CA GLN A 71 -9.85 -59.89 -123.30
C GLN A 71 -8.44 -59.49 -123.70
N SER A 72 -8.27 -58.71 -124.77
CA SER A 72 -6.97 -58.17 -125.18
C SER A 72 -6.41 -57.19 -124.14
N GLU A 73 -7.26 -56.31 -123.58
CA GLU A 73 -6.87 -55.37 -122.53
C GLU A 73 -6.43 -56.11 -121.26
N PHE A 74 -7.17 -57.14 -120.86
CA PHE A 74 -6.83 -58.00 -119.73
C PHE A 74 -5.51 -58.74 -119.93
N GLU A 75 -5.27 -59.29 -121.13
CA GLU A 75 -4.03 -60.00 -121.46
C GLU A 75 -2.83 -59.05 -121.46
N GLU A 76 -2.94 -57.84 -122.04
CA GLU A 76 -1.89 -56.82 -122.00
C GLU A 76 -1.59 -56.33 -120.58
N ASP A 77 -2.63 -56.05 -119.79
CA ASP A 77 -2.47 -55.64 -118.39
C ASP A 77 -1.86 -56.77 -117.54
N PHE A 78 -2.27 -58.01 -117.75
CA PHE A 78 -1.70 -59.17 -117.07
C PHE A 78 -0.21 -59.32 -117.39
N MET A 79 0.17 -59.20 -118.65
CA MET A 79 1.57 -59.23 -119.08
C MET A 79 2.37 -58.05 -118.51
N ARG A 80 1.76 -56.87 -118.37
CA ARG A 80 2.40 -55.71 -117.72
C ARG A 80 2.65 -55.96 -116.24
N VAL A 81 1.63 -56.40 -115.50
CA VAL A 81 1.74 -56.65 -114.05
C VAL A 81 2.72 -57.79 -113.77
N THR A 82 2.75 -58.84 -114.58
CA THR A 82 3.74 -59.93 -114.46
C THR A 82 5.17 -59.41 -114.62
N ARG A 83 5.42 -58.49 -115.57
CA ARG A 83 6.73 -57.82 -115.73
C ARG A 83 7.08 -56.93 -114.54
N ASP A 84 6.13 -56.12 -114.07
CA ASP A 84 6.32 -55.27 -112.89
C ASP A 84 6.67 -56.10 -111.65
N PHE A 85 5.99 -57.24 -111.46
CA PHE A 85 6.28 -58.17 -110.36
C PHE A 85 7.63 -58.85 -110.53
N GLY A 86 8.04 -59.15 -111.76
CA GLY A 86 9.39 -59.63 -112.09
C GLY A 86 10.48 -58.63 -111.71
N ASP A 87 10.28 -57.35 -112.02
CA ASP A 87 11.21 -56.28 -111.67
C ASP A 87 11.28 -56.06 -110.16
N LEU A 88 10.14 -56.09 -109.46
CA LEU A 88 10.09 -56.01 -108.00
C LEU A 88 10.79 -57.20 -107.35
N SER A 89 10.52 -58.42 -107.83
CA SER A 89 11.18 -59.65 -107.38
C SER A 89 12.70 -59.59 -107.59
N THR A 90 13.15 -59.01 -108.72
CA THR A 90 14.58 -58.82 -109.00
C THR A 90 15.22 -57.82 -108.05
N LYS A 91 14.53 -56.73 -107.73
CA LYS A 91 15.02 -55.74 -106.75
C LYS A 91 15.15 -56.34 -105.36
N GLU A 92 14.15 -57.08 -104.89
CA GLU A 92 14.19 -57.72 -103.57
C GLU A 92 15.22 -58.87 -103.51
N HIS A 93 15.34 -59.68 -104.58
CA HIS A 93 16.41 -60.67 -104.69
C HIS A 93 17.79 -60.03 -104.59
N ARG A 94 18.07 -58.96 -105.35
CA ARG A 94 19.36 -58.24 -105.28
C ARG A 94 19.66 -57.67 -103.88
N LYS A 95 18.66 -57.12 -103.19
CA LYS A 95 18.82 -56.59 -101.82
C LYS A 95 19.19 -57.67 -100.81
N ILE A 96 18.63 -58.86 -100.94
CA ILE A 96 18.97 -59.98 -100.05
C ILE A 96 20.33 -60.56 -100.45
N MET A 97 20.60 -60.67 -101.75
CA MET A 97 21.89 -61.13 -102.27
C MET A 97 23.06 -60.22 -101.86
N SER A 98 22.85 -58.93 -101.63
CA SER A 98 23.90 -58.04 -101.11
C SER A 98 24.28 -58.32 -99.66
N ILE A 99 23.41 -58.98 -98.88
CA ILE A 99 23.63 -59.34 -97.47
C ILE A 99 24.27 -60.73 -97.34
N VAL A 100 24.16 -61.57 -98.36
CA VAL A 100 24.71 -62.93 -98.39
C VAL A 100 26.20 -63.05 -98.01
N PRO A 101 27.11 -62.11 -98.36
CA PRO A 101 28.49 -62.17 -97.89
C PRO A 101 28.62 -62.16 -96.35
N ASN A 102 27.81 -61.37 -95.66
CA ASN A 102 27.78 -61.32 -94.19
C ASN A 102 27.00 -62.51 -93.62
N LEU A 103 25.99 -63.01 -94.34
CA LEU A 103 25.35 -64.27 -93.95
C LEU A 103 26.32 -65.46 -94.05
N GLN A 104 27.28 -65.44 -94.97
CA GLN A 104 28.24 -66.52 -95.17
C GLN A 104 29.15 -66.74 -93.96
N THR A 105 29.45 -65.68 -93.19
CA THR A 105 30.29 -65.77 -91.97
C THR A 105 29.52 -66.34 -90.79
N LEU A 106 28.22 -66.05 -90.68
CA LEU A 106 27.38 -66.41 -89.54
C LEU A 106 26.60 -67.72 -89.77
N LYS A 107 26.03 -67.91 -90.97
CA LYS A 107 25.23 -69.07 -91.38
C LYS A 107 25.59 -69.52 -92.82
N PRO A 108 26.71 -70.27 -92.99
CA PRO A 108 27.29 -70.56 -94.31
C PRO A 108 26.44 -71.51 -95.18
N LYS A 109 25.64 -72.39 -94.57
CA LYS A 109 24.79 -73.35 -95.30
C LYS A 109 23.63 -72.61 -95.96
N GLU A 110 23.00 -71.71 -95.22
CA GLU A 110 21.88 -70.87 -95.62
C GLU A 110 22.33 -69.86 -96.70
N ALA A 111 23.53 -69.28 -96.55
CA ALA A 111 24.13 -68.40 -97.56
C ALA A 111 24.39 -69.11 -98.89
N SER A 112 24.87 -70.36 -98.85
CA SER A 112 25.09 -71.17 -100.05
C SER A 112 23.78 -71.55 -100.75
N ALA A 113 22.73 -71.83 -99.97
CA ALA A 113 21.40 -72.14 -100.49
C ALA A 113 20.76 -70.93 -101.20
N LEU A 114 20.91 -69.71 -100.66
CA LEU A 114 20.46 -68.48 -101.30
C LEU A 114 21.21 -68.16 -102.60
N LYS A 115 22.54 -68.37 -102.64
CA LYS A 115 23.33 -68.21 -103.89
C LYS A 115 22.90 -69.17 -104.99
N GLY A 116 22.44 -70.37 -104.63
CA GLY A 116 21.99 -71.37 -105.60
C GLY A 116 20.66 -71.04 -106.28
N LEU A 117 19.96 -69.99 -105.86
CA LEU A 117 18.68 -69.56 -106.43
C LEU A 117 18.91 -68.46 -107.49
N SER A 118 18.76 -68.82 -108.77
CA SER A 118 18.78 -67.88 -109.90
C SER A 118 17.37 -67.37 -110.21
N ILE A 119 17.21 -66.05 -110.27
CA ILE A 119 15.93 -65.44 -110.68
C ILE A 119 15.67 -65.73 -112.18
N PRO A 120 14.47 -66.21 -112.55
CA PRO A 120 14.12 -66.43 -113.95
C PRO A 120 14.01 -65.10 -114.72
N SER A 121 14.40 -65.09 -115.99
CA SER A 121 14.21 -63.93 -116.86
C SER A 121 12.74 -63.82 -117.27
N VAL A 122 12.06 -62.75 -116.86
CA VAL A 122 10.69 -62.45 -117.31
C VAL A 122 10.79 -61.81 -118.69
N GLY A 123 10.31 -62.52 -119.73
CA GLY A 123 10.35 -62.07 -121.12
C GLY A 123 9.24 -61.08 -121.44
N THR A 124 8.24 -61.52 -122.20
CA THR A 124 7.09 -60.68 -122.61
C THR A 124 6.00 -60.61 -121.54
N GLY A 125 6.10 -61.40 -120.45
CA GLY A 125 5.12 -61.42 -119.36
C GLY A 125 4.06 -62.51 -119.52
N GLN A 126 4.36 -63.55 -120.29
CA GLN A 126 3.43 -64.64 -120.58
C GLN A 126 3.16 -65.52 -119.35
N PRO A 127 2.09 -66.32 -119.32
CA PRO A 127 1.76 -67.21 -118.20
C PRO A 127 2.91 -68.14 -117.78
N GLU A 128 3.77 -68.57 -118.72
CA GLU A 128 4.96 -69.37 -118.45
C GLU A 128 6.01 -68.58 -117.63
N ASP A 129 6.18 -67.29 -117.94
CA ASP A 129 7.06 -66.38 -117.20
C ASP A 129 6.56 -66.21 -115.76
N LEU A 130 5.24 -66.05 -115.57
CA LEU A 130 4.63 -65.95 -114.24
C LEU A 130 4.85 -67.23 -113.43
N ASN A 131 4.67 -68.41 -114.04
CA ASN A 131 4.83 -69.68 -113.33
C ASN A 131 6.28 -69.91 -112.88
N ALA A 132 7.26 -69.57 -113.73
CA ALA A 132 8.68 -69.63 -113.36
C ALA A 132 9.00 -68.66 -112.20
N LEU A 133 8.51 -67.42 -112.30
CA LEU A 133 8.70 -66.39 -111.27
C LEU A 133 8.03 -66.80 -109.94
N TYR A 134 6.82 -67.36 -109.98
CA TYR A 134 6.08 -67.80 -108.81
C TYR A 134 6.80 -68.93 -108.06
N GLN A 135 7.28 -69.96 -108.77
CA GLN A 135 8.01 -71.07 -108.14
C GLN A 135 9.32 -70.61 -107.51
N PHE A 136 10.04 -69.71 -108.17
CA PHE A 136 11.24 -69.10 -107.62
C PHE A 136 10.91 -68.29 -106.36
N MET A 137 9.96 -67.36 -106.43
CA MET A 137 9.63 -66.46 -105.33
C MET A 137 9.08 -67.18 -104.12
N LYS A 138 8.28 -68.25 -104.31
CA LYS A 138 7.80 -69.08 -103.22
C LYS A 138 8.94 -69.74 -102.44
N LYS A 139 9.91 -70.32 -103.15
CA LYS A 139 11.09 -70.96 -102.53
C LYS A 139 12.05 -69.94 -101.91
N PHE A 140 12.21 -68.79 -102.56
CA PHE A 140 13.06 -67.70 -102.09
C PHE A 140 12.48 -67.04 -100.83
N SER A 141 11.20 -66.67 -100.82
CA SER A 141 10.53 -66.08 -99.67
C SER A 141 10.50 -67.00 -98.46
N SER A 142 10.15 -68.28 -98.63
CA SER A 142 10.14 -69.21 -97.50
C SER A 142 11.50 -69.32 -96.82
N MET A 143 12.58 -69.32 -97.60
CA MET A 143 13.95 -69.41 -97.08
C MET A 143 14.40 -68.13 -96.38
N VAL A 144 13.99 -66.97 -96.88
CA VAL A 144 14.33 -65.66 -96.30
C VAL A 144 13.56 -65.41 -95.02
N THR A 145 12.27 -65.72 -94.97
CA THR A 145 11.45 -65.53 -93.78
C THR A 145 11.87 -66.47 -92.65
N SER A 146 12.14 -67.75 -92.93
CA SER A 146 12.65 -68.67 -91.90
C SER A 146 14.01 -68.23 -91.35
N LEU A 147 14.88 -67.75 -92.23
CA LEU A 147 16.19 -67.23 -91.85
C LEU A 147 16.06 -65.98 -90.96
N HIS A 148 15.11 -65.08 -91.26
CA HIS A 148 14.85 -63.90 -90.44
C HIS A 148 14.34 -64.25 -89.04
N GLU A 149 13.34 -65.14 -88.94
CA GLU A 149 12.77 -65.56 -87.65
C GLU A 149 13.81 -66.22 -86.73
N ASP A 150 14.61 -67.13 -87.30
CA ASP A 150 15.68 -67.80 -86.55
C ASP A 150 16.73 -66.81 -86.06
N PHE A 151 17.15 -65.89 -86.93
CA PHE A 151 18.18 -64.90 -86.60
C PHE A 151 17.68 -63.89 -85.56
N ALA A 152 16.43 -63.42 -85.67
CA ALA A 152 15.82 -62.52 -84.69
C ALA A 152 15.76 -63.12 -83.29
N ARG A 153 15.42 -64.41 -83.18
CA ARG A 153 15.37 -65.14 -81.89
C ARG A 153 16.74 -65.26 -81.24
N GLU A 154 17.76 -65.62 -82.03
CA GLU A 154 19.13 -65.76 -81.53
C GLU A 154 19.67 -64.40 -81.03
N VAL A 155 19.47 -63.31 -81.79
CA VAL A 155 19.92 -61.96 -81.39
C VAL A 155 19.26 -61.51 -80.09
N LYS A 156 17.94 -61.73 -79.96
CA LYS A 156 17.19 -61.36 -78.75
C LYS A 156 17.67 -62.12 -77.51
N SER A 157 17.89 -63.43 -77.64
CA SER A 157 18.40 -64.24 -76.53
C SER A 157 19.75 -63.71 -76.04
N LEU A 158 20.66 -63.36 -76.96
CA LEU A 158 21.98 -62.85 -76.60
C LEU A 158 21.89 -61.44 -75.98
N LEU A 159 21.00 -60.58 -76.47
CA LEU A 159 20.75 -59.24 -75.91
C LEU A 159 20.27 -59.33 -74.46
N ASP A 160 19.26 -60.16 -74.19
CA ASP A 160 18.69 -60.33 -72.85
C ASP A 160 19.71 -60.92 -71.86
N GLU A 161 20.52 -61.87 -72.32
CA GLU A 161 21.62 -62.40 -71.51
C GLU A 161 22.68 -61.34 -71.18
N ASN A 162 23.12 -60.56 -72.17
CA ASN A 162 24.10 -59.49 -71.94
C ASN A 162 23.57 -58.45 -70.96
N LYS A 163 22.28 -58.04 -71.07
CA LYS A 163 21.65 -57.09 -70.13
C LYS A 163 21.73 -57.60 -68.69
N ARG A 164 21.35 -58.85 -68.45
CA ARG A 164 21.42 -59.46 -67.11
C ARG A 164 22.85 -59.50 -66.56
N ILE A 165 23.82 -59.77 -67.42
CA ILE A 165 25.24 -59.79 -67.02
C ILE A 165 25.72 -58.38 -66.66
N VAL A 166 25.41 -57.37 -67.48
CA VAL A 166 25.77 -55.97 -67.20
C VAL A 166 25.19 -55.52 -65.85
N GLU A 167 23.89 -55.74 -65.62
CA GLU A 167 23.23 -55.37 -64.36
C GLU A 167 23.85 -56.05 -63.13
N THR A 168 24.31 -57.30 -63.30
CA THR A 168 24.99 -58.04 -62.23
C THR A 168 26.40 -57.53 -62.00
N TYR A 169 27.13 -57.21 -63.08
CA TYR A 169 28.54 -56.81 -63.01
C TYR A 169 28.69 -55.38 -62.51
N GLU A 170 27.82 -54.45 -62.93
CA GLU A 170 27.80 -53.05 -62.48
C GLU A 170 27.66 -52.89 -60.96
N ARG A 171 27.16 -53.92 -60.24
CA ARG A 171 27.11 -53.93 -58.77
C ARG A 171 28.47 -54.06 -58.11
N HIS A 172 29.46 -54.60 -58.82
CA HIS A 172 30.76 -54.99 -58.24
C HIS A 172 31.96 -54.39 -58.96
N ILE A 173 31.83 -54.06 -60.24
CA ILE A 173 32.86 -53.41 -61.05
C ILE A 173 32.24 -52.32 -61.92
N THR A 174 33.04 -51.35 -62.34
CA THR A 174 32.61 -50.34 -63.30
C THR A 174 32.68 -50.92 -64.70
N ILE A 175 31.53 -51.02 -65.40
CA ILE A 175 31.47 -51.44 -66.79
C ILE A 175 31.56 -50.20 -67.68
N ASP A 176 32.53 -50.19 -68.61
CA ASP A 176 32.57 -49.15 -69.65
C ASP A 176 31.35 -49.27 -70.55
N ARG A 177 30.44 -48.30 -70.46
CA ARG A 177 29.23 -48.24 -71.27
C ARG A 177 29.53 -48.11 -72.76
N GLY A 178 30.70 -47.62 -73.14
CA GLY A 178 31.19 -47.59 -74.52
C GLY A 178 31.37 -48.99 -75.12
N GLU A 179 31.76 -49.97 -74.29
CA GLU A 179 32.03 -51.36 -74.69
C GLU A 179 30.78 -52.25 -74.67
N VAL A 180 29.63 -51.74 -74.20
CA VAL A 180 28.34 -52.46 -74.16
C VAL A 180 27.17 -51.62 -74.70
N THR A 181 27.48 -50.68 -75.60
CA THR A 181 26.50 -49.70 -76.13
C THR A 181 25.27 -50.33 -76.75
N THR A 182 25.40 -51.43 -77.47
CA THR A 182 24.33 -52.14 -78.17
C THR A 182 23.39 -52.82 -77.19
N THR A 183 23.93 -53.41 -76.12
CA THR A 183 23.18 -54.03 -75.02
C THR A 183 22.36 -52.99 -74.24
N ILE A 184 22.91 -51.79 -74.01
CA ILE A 184 22.23 -50.72 -73.27
C ILE A 184 21.18 -50.02 -74.15
N SER A 185 21.46 -49.80 -75.44
CA SER A 185 20.65 -48.91 -76.28
C SER A 185 19.43 -49.57 -76.93
N ASN A 186 19.35 -50.91 -76.96
CA ASN A 186 18.26 -51.63 -77.64
C ASN A 186 17.40 -52.39 -76.64
N ASP A 187 16.09 -52.22 -76.72
CA ASP A 187 15.11 -52.95 -75.89
C ASP A 187 14.49 -54.17 -76.57
N ASP A 188 14.24 -54.09 -77.88
CA ASP A 188 13.77 -55.23 -78.68
C ASP A 188 14.34 -55.16 -80.09
N VAL A 189 14.67 -56.32 -80.64
CA VAL A 189 15.31 -56.49 -81.96
C VAL A 189 14.41 -57.26 -82.93
N SER A 190 13.28 -57.78 -82.45
CA SER A 190 12.43 -58.76 -83.17
C SER A 190 11.83 -58.22 -84.48
N HIS A 191 11.71 -56.90 -84.63
CA HIS A 191 11.10 -56.24 -85.80
C HIS A 191 12.12 -55.68 -86.81
N MET A 192 13.42 -55.89 -86.58
CA MET A 192 14.47 -55.29 -87.40
C MET A 192 14.72 -56.09 -88.68
N SER A 193 15.27 -55.44 -89.71
CA SER A 193 15.60 -56.12 -90.97
C SER A 193 16.71 -57.16 -90.75
N LEU A 194 16.80 -58.17 -91.63
CA LEU A 194 17.86 -59.19 -91.55
C LEU A 194 19.27 -58.56 -91.57
N ALA A 195 19.46 -57.46 -92.31
CA ALA A 195 20.73 -56.73 -92.35
C ALA A 195 21.09 -56.09 -91.00
N ASP A 196 20.12 -55.50 -90.33
CA ASP A 196 20.31 -54.85 -89.03
C ASP A 196 20.50 -55.88 -87.93
N LEU A 197 19.74 -56.98 -87.98
CA LEU A 197 19.90 -58.11 -87.06
C LEU A 197 21.31 -58.71 -87.13
N ILE A 198 21.85 -58.90 -88.34
CA ILE A 198 23.24 -59.37 -88.54
C ILE A 198 24.23 -58.41 -87.89
N ARG A 199 24.07 -57.10 -88.13
CA ARG A 199 24.97 -56.08 -87.55
C ARG A 199 24.88 -56.02 -86.03
N ILE A 200 23.69 -56.17 -85.46
CA ILE A 200 23.50 -56.20 -84.01
C ILE A 200 24.06 -57.48 -83.42
N MET A 201 23.89 -58.64 -84.07
CA MET A 201 24.46 -59.91 -83.61
C MET A 201 25.97 -59.81 -83.48
N GLU A 202 26.65 -59.31 -84.51
CA GLU A 202 28.11 -59.16 -84.49
C GLU A 202 28.56 -58.27 -83.33
N LYS A 203 27.85 -57.15 -83.10
CA LYS A 203 28.14 -56.28 -81.96
C LYS A 203 27.87 -56.96 -80.62
N LEU A 204 26.71 -57.59 -80.43
CA LEU A 204 26.36 -58.27 -79.19
C LEU A 204 27.31 -59.42 -78.87
N GLN A 205 27.86 -60.11 -79.86
CA GLN A 205 28.90 -61.13 -79.67
C GLN A 205 30.23 -60.51 -79.20
N VAL A 206 30.61 -59.35 -79.72
CA VAL A 206 31.79 -58.60 -79.24
C VAL A 206 31.56 -58.14 -77.79
N GLU A 207 30.42 -57.54 -77.50
CA GLU A 207 30.04 -57.12 -76.15
C GLU A 207 29.98 -58.30 -75.18
N ARG A 208 29.48 -59.45 -75.63
CA ARG A 208 29.46 -60.69 -74.84
C ARG A 208 30.87 -61.15 -74.50
N THR A 209 31.79 -61.10 -75.46
CA THR A 209 33.19 -61.48 -75.26
C THR A 209 33.87 -60.54 -74.26
N TYR A 210 33.57 -59.24 -74.33
CA TYR A 210 34.03 -58.26 -73.35
C TYR A 210 33.49 -58.57 -71.94
N LEU A 211 32.20 -58.84 -71.81
CA LEU A 211 31.57 -59.21 -70.53
C LEU A 211 32.14 -60.52 -69.99
N ASP A 212 32.23 -61.58 -70.80
CA ASP A 212 32.81 -62.85 -70.37
C ASP A 212 34.28 -62.69 -69.92
N GLY A 213 35.04 -61.77 -70.54
CA GLY A 213 36.40 -61.42 -70.12
C GLY A 213 36.49 -60.74 -68.75
N ARG A 214 35.41 -60.12 -68.27
CA ARG A 214 35.33 -59.47 -66.95
C ARG A 214 34.83 -60.40 -65.84
N LYS A 215 34.35 -61.60 -66.18
CA LYS A 215 33.76 -62.55 -65.24
C LYS A 215 34.66 -62.89 -64.04
N ASP A 216 35.94 -63.12 -64.29
CA ASP A 216 36.90 -63.48 -63.24
C ASP A 216 37.27 -62.29 -62.34
N GLU A 217 37.18 -61.07 -62.87
CA GLU A 217 37.35 -59.84 -62.10
C GLU A 217 36.15 -59.63 -61.16
N VAL A 218 34.92 -59.76 -61.69
CA VAL A 218 33.69 -59.71 -60.89
C VAL A 218 33.68 -60.79 -59.82
N GLY A 219 34.06 -62.03 -60.17
CA GLY A 219 34.15 -63.13 -59.20
C GLY A 219 35.12 -62.83 -58.05
N ARG A 220 36.30 -62.27 -58.35
CA ARG A 220 37.26 -61.86 -57.32
C ARG A 220 36.76 -60.71 -56.45
N MET A 221 36.16 -59.69 -57.07
CA MET A 221 35.61 -58.54 -56.35
C MET A 221 34.42 -58.94 -55.47
N LEU A 222 33.51 -59.76 -55.99
CA LEU A 222 32.37 -60.29 -55.24
C LEU A 222 32.83 -61.18 -54.09
N THR A 223 33.83 -62.05 -54.29
CA THR A 223 34.40 -62.86 -53.20
C THR A 223 34.97 -61.96 -52.10
N THR A 224 35.73 -60.94 -52.47
CA THR A 224 36.33 -59.99 -51.52
C THR A 224 35.27 -59.19 -50.79
N ALA A 225 34.25 -58.70 -51.51
CA ALA A 225 33.12 -57.98 -50.95
C ALA A 225 32.32 -58.85 -49.98
N LEU A 226 32.02 -60.09 -50.34
CA LEU A 226 31.31 -61.04 -49.47
C LEU A 226 32.09 -61.34 -48.19
N MET A 227 33.39 -61.58 -48.27
CA MET A 227 34.21 -61.83 -47.08
C MET A 227 34.25 -60.60 -46.17
N THR A 228 34.45 -59.41 -46.74
CA THR A 228 34.43 -58.14 -46.00
C THR A 228 33.07 -57.91 -45.34
N ASP A 229 31.99 -58.18 -46.06
CA ASP A 229 30.62 -57.99 -45.58
C ASP A 229 30.23 -59.01 -44.50
N VAL A 230 30.69 -60.25 -44.60
CA VAL A 230 30.52 -61.28 -43.56
C VAL A 230 31.32 -60.91 -42.31
N GLU A 231 32.56 -60.44 -42.45
CA GLU A 231 33.40 -59.99 -41.33
C GLU A 231 32.78 -58.77 -40.62
N ALA A 232 32.31 -57.78 -41.38
CA ALA A 232 31.60 -56.63 -40.84
C ALA A 232 30.34 -57.06 -40.07
N LEU A 233 29.55 -57.98 -40.64
CA LEU A 233 28.36 -58.50 -39.96
C LEU A 233 28.71 -59.31 -38.71
N GLN A 234 29.81 -60.08 -38.71
CA GLN A 234 30.30 -60.77 -37.51
C GLN A 234 30.74 -59.77 -36.43
N ALA A 235 31.45 -58.71 -36.78
CA ALA A 235 31.82 -57.65 -35.83
C ALA A 235 30.58 -56.97 -35.23
N TYR A 236 29.53 -56.75 -36.03
CA TYR A 236 28.26 -56.26 -35.52
C TYR A 236 27.58 -57.24 -34.56
N VAL A 237 27.60 -58.55 -34.85
CA VAL A 237 27.06 -59.59 -33.96
C VAL A 237 27.80 -59.61 -32.61
N GLU A 238 29.13 -59.50 -32.63
CA GLU A 238 29.92 -59.42 -31.39
C GLU A 238 29.62 -58.15 -30.59
N THR A 239 29.44 -57.02 -31.28
CA THR A 239 29.06 -55.75 -30.66
C THR A 239 27.66 -55.83 -30.05
N ALA A 240 26.71 -56.42 -30.77
CA ALA A 240 25.36 -56.67 -30.26
C ALA A 240 25.36 -57.53 -28.99
N ALA A 241 26.15 -58.61 -28.98
CA ALA A 241 26.30 -59.47 -27.81
C ALA A 241 26.93 -58.74 -26.61
N LYS A 242 27.94 -57.87 -26.84
CA LYS A 242 28.53 -57.03 -25.78
C LYS A 242 27.56 -56.02 -25.18
N ILE A 243 26.61 -55.51 -25.97
CA ILE A 243 25.56 -54.59 -25.51
C ILE A 243 24.39 -55.36 -24.86
N GLY A 244 24.46 -56.69 -24.80
CA GLY A 244 23.46 -57.54 -24.13
C GLY A 244 22.29 -57.97 -25.00
N LEU A 245 22.43 -57.91 -26.33
CA LEU A 245 21.42 -58.44 -27.26
C LEU A 245 21.58 -59.96 -27.42
N ASP A 246 20.60 -60.73 -26.94
CA ASP A 246 20.54 -62.18 -27.16
C ASP A 246 20.26 -62.51 -28.63
N LEU A 247 21.31 -62.80 -29.39
CA LEU A 247 21.22 -63.35 -30.74
C LEU A 247 21.07 -64.88 -30.69
N PRO A 248 20.27 -65.50 -31.58
CA PRO A 248 20.18 -66.96 -31.66
C PRO A 248 21.57 -67.58 -31.88
N MET A 249 21.90 -68.63 -31.11
CA MET A 249 23.20 -69.34 -31.18
C MET A 249 23.59 -69.74 -32.61
N ASP A 250 22.61 -70.01 -33.47
CA ASP A 250 22.81 -70.42 -34.86
C ASP A 250 23.24 -69.29 -35.81
N PHE A 251 23.11 -68.02 -35.41
CA PHE A 251 23.36 -66.89 -36.31
C PHE A 251 24.85 -66.71 -36.63
N THR A 252 25.70 -66.77 -35.61
CA THR A 252 27.16 -66.74 -35.76
C THR A 252 27.67 -67.95 -36.54
N GLN A 253 27.06 -69.12 -36.34
CA GLN A 253 27.40 -70.34 -37.08
C GLN A 253 27.03 -70.22 -38.57
N LYS A 254 25.86 -69.64 -38.89
CA LYS A 254 25.46 -69.34 -40.27
C LYS A 254 26.44 -68.41 -40.97
N LEU A 255 26.91 -67.35 -40.32
CA LEU A 255 27.90 -66.43 -40.89
C LEU A 255 29.27 -67.10 -41.13
N ARG A 256 29.71 -68.00 -40.24
CA ARG A 256 30.94 -68.77 -40.47
C ARG A 256 30.83 -69.72 -41.66
N ILE A 257 29.66 -70.36 -41.82
CA ILE A 257 29.39 -71.22 -42.98
C ILE A 257 29.41 -70.39 -44.27
N LEU A 258 28.78 -69.21 -44.27
CA LEU A 258 28.80 -68.27 -45.40
C LEU A 258 30.22 -67.82 -45.78
N ALA A 259 31.05 -67.42 -44.81
CA ALA A 259 32.46 -67.07 -45.07
C ALA A 259 33.24 -68.25 -45.68
N ARG A 260 33.09 -69.44 -45.09
CA ARG A 260 33.76 -70.66 -45.57
C ARG A 260 33.34 -70.98 -47.00
N ASP A 261 32.05 -70.93 -47.30
CA ASP A 261 31.52 -71.31 -48.60
C ASP A 261 31.84 -70.22 -49.66
N ALA A 262 31.88 -68.94 -49.27
CA ALA A 262 32.35 -67.84 -50.14
C ALA A 262 33.83 -67.99 -50.50
N SER A 263 34.69 -68.36 -49.55
CA SER A 263 36.13 -68.57 -49.82
C SER A 263 36.44 -69.74 -50.77
N LYS A 264 35.50 -70.69 -50.92
CA LYS A 264 35.65 -71.90 -51.75
C LYS A 264 34.93 -71.80 -53.09
N ALA A 265 34.08 -70.79 -53.26
CA ALA A 265 33.29 -70.62 -54.46
C ALA A 265 34.18 -70.24 -55.64
N SER A 266 34.18 -71.07 -56.69
CA SER A 266 34.98 -70.86 -57.91
C SER A 266 34.16 -70.37 -59.11
N ASN A 267 32.83 -70.26 -58.95
CA ASN A 267 31.94 -69.79 -60.01
C ASN A 267 31.08 -68.63 -59.53
N LEU A 268 30.75 -67.72 -60.45
CA LEU A 268 30.01 -66.50 -60.13
C LEU A 268 28.60 -66.78 -59.60
N THR A 269 27.93 -67.83 -60.09
CA THR A 269 26.56 -68.18 -59.68
C THR A 269 26.48 -68.57 -58.21
N THR A 270 27.46 -69.31 -57.69
CA THR A 270 27.51 -69.65 -56.25
C THR A 270 27.80 -68.43 -55.40
N LEU A 271 28.70 -67.54 -55.85
CA LEU A 271 28.97 -66.28 -55.16
C LEU A 271 27.72 -65.39 -55.05
N ILE A 272 26.94 -65.24 -56.12
CA ILE A 272 25.67 -64.47 -56.10
C ILE A 272 24.65 -65.12 -55.15
N SER A 273 24.58 -66.45 -55.10
CA SER A 273 23.69 -67.15 -54.16
C SER A 273 24.08 -66.87 -52.70
N LEU A 274 25.38 -66.86 -52.40
CA LEU A 274 25.91 -66.56 -51.07
C LEU A 274 25.69 -65.10 -50.69
N GLU A 275 25.76 -64.16 -51.65
CA GLU A 275 25.40 -62.76 -51.46
C GLU A 275 23.95 -62.58 -51.01
N ASN A 276 23.02 -63.27 -51.66
CA ASN A 276 21.61 -63.22 -51.28
C ASN A 276 21.36 -63.80 -49.88
N GLN A 277 22.08 -64.85 -49.50
CA GLN A 277 22.01 -65.40 -48.15
C GLN A 277 22.57 -64.42 -47.09
N LEU A 278 23.66 -63.72 -47.41
CA LEU A 278 24.24 -62.69 -46.55
C LEU A 278 23.29 -61.48 -46.39
N GLN A 279 22.67 -61.02 -47.46
CA GLN A 279 21.66 -59.95 -47.41
C GLN A 279 20.45 -60.35 -46.56
N THR A 280 20.02 -61.61 -46.65
CA THR A 280 18.95 -62.15 -45.80
C THR A 280 19.36 -62.13 -44.32
N ALA A 281 20.60 -62.50 -44.00
CA ALA A 281 21.12 -62.40 -42.64
C ALA A 281 21.16 -60.94 -42.15
N ARG A 282 21.63 -60.00 -42.97
CA ARG A 282 21.63 -58.56 -42.64
C ARG A 282 20.24 -58.05 -42.28
N LEU A 283 19.22 -58.39 -43.08
CA LEU A 283 17.83 -58.01 -42.83
C LEU A 283 17.28 -58.61 -41.54
N GLN A 284 17.58 -59.88 -41.24
CA GLN A 284 17.17 -60.52 -39.99
C GLN A 284 17.73 -59.80 -38.77
N MET A 285 19.03 -59.47 -38.78
CA MET A 285 19.66 -58.75 -37.68
C MET A 285 19.11 -57.32 -37.54
N GLY A 286 18.92 -56.62 -38.66
CA GLY A 286 18.31 -55.28 -38.66
C GLY A 286 16.91 -55.27 -38.05
N ASN A 287 16.05 -56.22 -38.43
CA ASN A 287 14.69 -56.31 -37.88
C ASN A 287 14.68 -56.63 -36.38
N MET A 288 15.52 -57.56 -35.92
CA MET A 288 15.65 -57.87 -34.49
C MET A 288 16.05 -56.64 -33.66
N LEU A 289 16.98 -55.83 -34.16
CA LEU A 289 17.40 -54.59 -33.48
C LEU A 289 16.28 -53.55 -33.44
N ARG A 290 15.55 -53.36 -34.55
CA ARG A 290 14.39 -52.44 -34.59
C ARG A 290 13.34 -52.83 -33.57
N ASP A 291 12.95 -54.11 -33.55
CA ASP A 291 11.93 -54.62 -32.63
C ASP A 291 12.35 -54.40 -31.17
N LYS A 292 13.62 -54.65 -30.83
CA LYS A 292 14.13 -54.43 -29.48
C LYS A 292 14.19 -52.95 -29.09
N ILE A 293 14.59 -52.05 -29.99
CA ILE A 293 14.58 -50.59 -29.74
C ILE A 293 13.15 -50.11 -29.47
N ILE A 294 12.19 -50.51 -30.31
CA ILE A 294 10.78 -50.13 -30.17
C ILE A 294 10.21 -50.66 -28.86
N ASN A 295 10.46 -51.94 -28.55
CA ASN A 295 9.95 -52.57 -27.34
C ASN A 295 10.52 -51.95 -26.05
N LEU A 296 11.82 -51.64 -26.00
CA LEU A 296 12.42 -50.95 -24.84
C LEU A 296 11.77 -49.59 -24.58
N LYS A 297 11.60 -48.78 -25.64
CA LYS A 297 10.93 -47.48 -25.53
C LYS A 297 9.51 -47.64 -25.01
N HIS A 298 8.75 -48.55 -25.62
CA HIS A 298 7.35 -48.75 -25.28
C HIS A 298 7.17 -49.31 -23.87
N GLU A 299 7.95 -50.31 -23.46
CA GLU A 299 7.84 -50.96 -22.15
C GLU A 299 8.11 -49.98 -21.00
N ILE A 300 9.17 -49.17 -21.11
CA ILE A 300 9.54 -48.18 -20.08
C ILE A 300 8.49 -47.06 -20.03
N THR A 301 8.11 -46.52 -21.18
CA THR A 301 7.09 -45.46 -21.26
C THR A 301 5.74 -45.94 -20.71
N THR A 302 5.36 -47.18 -20.99
CA THR A 302 4.11 -47.76 -20.50
C THR A 302 4.17 -47.99 -18.99
N LYS A 303 5.30 -48.45 -18.44
CA LYS A 303 5.47 -48.58 -16.97
C LYS A 303 5.38 -47.24 -16.25
N ILE A 304 5.95 -46.19 -16.83
CA ILE A 304 5.87 -44.81 -16.32
C ILE A 304 4.42 -44.30 -16.31
N VAL A 305 3.73 -44.41 -17.45
CA VAL A 305 2.35 -43.92 -17.61
C VAL A 305 1.35 -44.73 -16.78
N ALA A 306 1.48 -46.07 -16.76
CA ALA A 306 0.63 -46.94 -15.95
C ALA A 306 0.85 -46.73 -14.45
N GLY A 307 2.06 -46.29 -14.06
CA GLY A 307 2.39 -45.86 -12.71
C GLY A 307 2.07 -44.39 -12.41
N GLY A 308 1.27 -43.70 -13.24
CA GLY A 308 0.69 -42.40 -12.91
C GLY A 308 1.61 -41.18 -13.04
N ILE A 309 2.87 -41.33 -13.45
CA ILE A 309 3.77 -40.20 -13.70
C ILE A 309 3.60 -39.75 -15.15
N PRO A 310 3.25 -38.47 -15.43
CA PRO A 310 3.17 -37.98 -16.79
C PRO A 310 4.55 -38.02 -17.46
N THR A 311 4.62 -38.43 -18.72
CA THR A 311 5.89 -38.50 -19.47
C THR A 311 6.56 -37.15 -19.74
N THR A 312 5.94 -36.06 -19.30
CA THR A 312 6.42 -34.67 -19.38
C THR A 312 6.86 -34.11 -18.02
N SER A 313 6.90 -34.92 -16.96
CA SER A 313 7.42 -34.47 -15.66
C SER A 313 8.93 -34.30 -15.73
N ASP A 314 9.49 -33.23 -15.13
CA ASP A 314 10.94 -32.95 -15.05
C ASP A 314 11.77 -34.08 -14.42
N ILE A 315 11.10 -35.02 -13.74
CA ILE A 315 11.65 -36.18 -13.05
C ILE A 315 12.24 -37.23 -14.02
N ILE A 316 11.74 -37.30 -15.27
CA ILE A 316 12.10 -38.38 -16.20
C ILE A 316 12.84 -37.79 -17.41
N PRO A 317 14.10 -38.20 -17.67
CA PRO A 317 14.83 -37.72 -18.83
C PRO A 317 14.13 -38.11 -20.14
N GLU A 318 14.11 -37.20 -21.12
CA GLU A 318 13.46 -37.44 -22.40
C GLU A 318 14.07 -38.61 -23.16
N ALA A 319 13.21 -39.42 -23.80
CA ALA A 319 13.66 -40.53 -24.62
C ALA A 319 14.46 -40.00 -25.84
N PRO A 320 15.65 -40.57 -26.13
CA PRO A 320 16.46 -40.11 -27.25
C PRO A 320 15.72 -40.26 -28.58
N THR A 321 15.96 -39.36 -29.52
CA THR A 321 15.44 -39.47 -30.89
C THR A 321 16.25 -40.51 -31.65
N VAL A 322 15.62 -41.66 -31.90
CA VAL A 322 16.28 -42.81 -32.50
C VAL A 322 15.78 -43.03 -33.92
N GLY A 323 16.69 -43.07 -34.90
CA GLY A 323 16.36 -43.33 -36.30
C GLY A 323 16.19 -44.84 -36.55
N VAL A 324 14.95 -45.32 -36.64
CA VAL A 324 14.64 -46.74 -36.83
C VAL A 324 14.48 -47.13 -38.32
N GLU A 325 14.38 -46.12 -39.20
CA GLU A 325 14.02 -46.29 -40.62
C GLU A 325 15.19 -46.76 -41.51
N GLY A 326 16.44 -46.67 -41.04
CA GLY A 326 17.63 -47.10 -41.79
C GLY A 326 17.85 -48.62 -41.75
N ASN A 327 18.37 -49.21 -42.84
CA ASN A 327 18.81 -50.62 -42.90
C ASN A 327 20.24 -50.83 -42.35
N ASP A 328 20.91 -49.77 -41.91
CA ASP A 328 22.29 -49.85 -41.42
C ASP A 328 22.34 -50.36 -39.97
N ILE A 329 22.95 -51.54 -39.81
CA ILE A 329 23.08 -52.26 -38.55
C ILE A 329 23.93 -51.47 -37.55
N ALA A 330 24.95 -50.72 -38.01
CA ALA A 330 25.80 -49.92 -37.11
C ALA A 330 24.99 -48.80 -36.43
N ASN A 331 24.18 -48.08 -37.21
CA ASN A 331 23.28 -47.04 -36.69
C ASN A 331 22.22 -47.62 -35.75
N LEU A 332 21.67 -48.80 -36.06
CA LEU A 332 20.72 -49.50 -35.19
C LEU A 332 21.37 -49.97 -33.88
N LEU A 333 22.64 -50.40 -33.89
CA LEU A 333 23.37 -50.76 -32.66
C LEU A 333 23.67 -49.54 -31.78
N ALA A 334 24.14 -48.44 -32.35
CA ALA A 334 24.36 -47.19 -31.62
C ALA A 334 23.04 -46.65 -31.02
N SER A 335 21.97 -46.76 -31.78
CA SER A 335 20.59 -46.45 -31.38
C SER A 335 20.12 -47.30 -30.20
N TYR A 336 20.38 -48.62 -30.23
CA TYR A 336 20.07 -49.53 -29.14
C TYR A 336 20.88 -49.19 -27.88
N GLN A 337 22.18 -48.91 -28.01
CA GLN A 337 23.02 -48.51 -26.88
C GLN A 337 22.51 -47.25 -26.19
N LYS A 338 22.14 -46.20 -26.96
CA LYS A 338 21.54 -44.97 -26.41
C LYS A 338 20.25 -45.25 -25.63
N MET A 339 19.42 -46.19 -26.09
CA MET A 339 18.20 -46.58 -25.38
C MET A 339 18.48 -47.31 -24.07
N VAL A 340 19.52 -48.15 -24.02
CA VAL A 340 19.97 -48.82 -22.78
C VAL A 340 20.52 -47.80 -21.78
N GLU A 341 21.33 -46.85 -22.24
CA GLU A 341 21.85 -45.75 -21.41
C GLU A 341 20.71 -44.89 -20.84
N TRP A 342 19.74 -44.51 -21.68
CA TRP A 342 18.53 -43.80 -21.23
C TRP A 342 17.77 -44.58 -20.15
N THR A 343 17.60 -45.89 -20.32
CA THR A 343 16.96 -46.75 -19.31
C THR A 343 17.68 -46.67 -17.95
N SER A 344 19.00 -46.64 -17.95
CA SER A 344 19.81 -46.47 -16.74
C SER A 344 19.64 -45.07 -16.14
N GLN A 345 19.57 -44.02 -16.96
CA GLN A 345 19.35 -42.64 -16.52
C GLN A 345 17.98 -42.46 -15.86
N VAL A 346 16.93 -43.06 -16.42
CA VAL A 346 15.59 -43.10 -15.82
C VAL A 346 15.65 -43.74 -14.43
N ARG A 347 16.36 -44.87 -14.29
CA ARG A 347 16.52 -45.55 -12.99
C ARG A 347 17.26 -44.69 -11.96
N ILE A 348 18.31 -43.99 -12.37
CA ILE A 348 19.10 -43.12 -11.49
C ILE A 348 18.25 -41.92 -11.04
N SER A 349 17.56 -41.26 -11.98
CA SER A 349 16.75 -40.07 -11.70
C SER A 349 15.61 -40.39 -10.75
N LEU A 350 14.86 -41.47 -11.01
CA LEU A 350 13.82 -41.96 -10.09
C LEU A 350 14.36 -42.29 -8.71
N LYS A 351 15.55 -42.91 -8.64
CA LYS A 351 16.16 -43.24 -7.34
C LYS A 351 16.52 -41.98 -6.55
N GLN A 352 17.08 -40.97 -7.21
CA GLN A 352 17.46 -39.72 -6.56
C GLN A 352 16.23 -38.98 -6.02
N GLU A 353 15.20 -38.81 -6.84
CA GLU A 353 13.93 -38.16 -6.44
C GLU A 353 13.26 -38.89 -5.28
N ILE A 354 13.22 -40.23 -5.31
CA ILE A 354 12.70 -41.01 -4.17
C ILE A 354 13.55 -40.79 -2.92
N GLU A 355 14.88 -40.74 -3.02
CA GLU A 355 15.74 -40.47 -1.86
C GLU A 355 15.50 -39.07 -1.27
N GLU A 356 15.28 -38.06 -2.11
CA GLU A 356 14.94 -36.69 -1.71
C GLU A 356 13.56 -36.62 -1.02
N SER A 357 12.50 -37.15 -1.63
CA SER A 357 11.17 -37.23 -1.01
C SER A 357 11.18 -38.01 0.31
N LEU A 358 11.91 -39.12 0.39
CA LEU A 358 12.03 -39.89 1.63
C LEU A 358 12.79 -39.13 2.72
N GLU A 359 13.76 -38.28 2.37
CA GLU A 359 14.47 -37.43 3.32
C GLU A 359 13.59 -36.29 3.82
N GLU A 360 12.77 -35.68 2.96
CA GLU A 360 11.76 -34.70 3.36
C GLU A 360 10.72 -35.31 4.31
N LEU A 361 10.18 -36.48 3.97
CA LEU A 361 9.26 -37.23 4.83
C LEU A 361 9.91 -37.58 6.17
N ALA A 362 11.18 -38.00 6.18
CA ALA A 362 11.89 -38.28 7.43
C ALA A 362 11.99 -37.05 8.33
N LYS A 363 12.33 -35.88 7.76
CA LYS A 363 12.37 -34.60 8.50
C LYS A 363 10.99 -34.16 8.97
N ALA A 364 9.92 -34.44 8.20
CA ALA A 364 8.55 -34.19 8.63
C ALA A 364 8.20 -34.99 9.91
N THR A 365 8.68 -36.24 10.02
CA THR A 365 8.46 -37.05 11.25
C THR A 365 9.21 -36.54 12.49
N ASP A 366 10.14 -35.59 12.37
CA ASP A 366 10.78 -34.95 13.53
C ASP A 366 9.87 -33.89 14.17
N LYS A 367 8.83 -33.42 13.46
CA LYS A 367 7.82 -32.46 13.95
C LYS A 367 6.39 -32.95 13.65
N PRO A 368 5.93 -34.02 14.31
CA PRO A 368 4.69 -34.69 13.97
C PRO A 368 3.44 -33.81 14.13
N ASP A 369 3.37 -32.99 15.18
CA ASP A 369 2.22 -32.11 15.43
C ASP A 369 2.06 -31.01 14.36
N ASP A 370 3.18 -30.50 13.82
CA ASP A 370 3.17 -29.43 12.81
C ASP A 370 2.84 -29.98 11.40
N CYS A 371 3.07 -31.27 11.18
CA CYS A 371 2.80 -31.97 9.92
C CYS A 371 1.52 -32.82 9.93
N GLY A 372 0.81 -32.91 11.07
CA GLY A 372 -0.43 -33.68 11.22
C GLY A 372 -0.25 -35.20 11.23
N ILE A 373 0.86 -35.69 11.77
CA ILE A 373 1.20 -37.12 11.76
C ILE A 373 0.66 -37.77 13.05
N ASP A 374 -0.42 -38.53 12.92
CA ASP A 374 -1.04 -39.24 14.06
C ASP A 374 -0.22 -40.46 14.52
N ASP A 375 0.44 -41.20 13.60
CA ASP A 375 1.29 -42.36 13.91
C ASP A 375 2.71 -42.22 13.34
N VAL A 376 3.60 -41.64 14.15
CA VAL A 376 5.01 -41.41 13.83
C VAL A 376 5.80 -42.71 13.66
N LEU A 377 5.43 -43.77 14.40
CA LEU A 377 6.15 -45.04 14.37
C LEU A 377 5.86 -45.79 13.07
N GLU A 378 4.62 -45.78 12.61
CA GLU A 378 4.22 -46.35 11.31
C GLU A 378 4.89 -45.58 10.15
N ALA A 379 4.83 -44.25 10.16
CA ALA A 379 5.46 -43.43 9.12
C ALA A 379 6.98 -43.67 9.01
N ARG A 380 7.71 -43.74 10.13
CA ARG A 380 9.15 -44.03 10.14
C ARG A 380 9.48 -45.45 9.68
N LYS A 381 8.61 -46.41 10.03
CA LYS A 381 8.78 -47.81 9.61
C LYS A 381 8.59 -47.96 8.10
N ASP A 382 7.57 -47.30 7.53
CA ASP A 382 7.33 -47.28 6.10
C ASP A 382 8.48 -46.62 5.33
N ILE A 383 8.99 -45.47 5.80
CA ILE A 383 10.15 -44.80 5.18
C ILE A 383 11.37 -45.73 5.19
N ALA A 384 11.64 -46.41 6.30
CA ALA A 384 12.76 -47.34 6.41
C ALA A 384 12.59 -48.56 5.49
N GLU A 385 11.37 -49.08 5.35
CA GLU A 385 11.03 -50.19 4.45
C GLU A 385 11.16 -49.78 2.98
N TRP A 386 10.68 -48.61 2.61
CA TRP A 386 10.83 -48.04 1.26
C TRP A 386 12.30 -47.81 0.91
N LYS A 387 13.10 -47.24 1.82
CA LYS A 387 14.54 -47.02 1.62
C LYS A 387 15.32 -48.33 1.45
N LYS A 388 14.94 -49.38 2.20
CA LYS A 388 15.52 -50.72 2.06
C LYS A 388 15.16 -51.33 0.70
N ASN A 389 13.89 -51.26 0.32
CA ASN A 389 13.37 -51.85 -0.91
C ASN A 389 13.85 -51.13 -2.19
N LEU A 390 14.20 -49.84 -2.09
CA LEU A 390 14.71 -49.02 -3.20
C LEU A 390 15.98 -49.61 -3.83
N SER A 391 16.87 -50.19 -3.00
CA SER A 391 18.16 -50.74 -3.45
C SER A 391 18.03 -51.94 -4.40
N SER A 392 16.95 -52.70 -4.28
CA SER A 392 16.66 -53.91 -5.08
C SER A 392 15.51 -53.75 -6.06
N ALA A 393 14.87 -52.58 -6.11
CA ALA A 393 13.69 -52.35 -6.94
C ALA A 393 14.05 -52.18 -8.43
N ASP A 394 13.22 -52.77 -9.29
CA ASP A 394 13.13 -52.43 -10.71
C ASP A 394 12.30 -51.14 -10.90
N ILE A 395 12.27 -50.59 -12.12
CA ILE A 395 11.61 -49.32 -12.43
C ILE A 395 10.15 -49.29 -11.94
N ASP A 396 9.38 -50.37 -12.11
CA ASP A 396 7.98 -50.45 -11.61
C ASP A 396 7.89 -50.40 -10.07
N GLY A 397 8.84 -51.03 -9.39
CA GLY A 397 8.94 -50.97 -7.92
C GLY A 397 9.32 -49.58 -7.42
N MET A 398 10.23 -48.89 -8.13
CA MET A 398 10.62 -47.51 -7.83
C MET A 398 9.44 -46.55 -8.00
N ILE A 399 8.67 -46.66 -9.09
CA ILE A 399 7.49 -45.79 -9.33
C ILE A 399 6.43 -45.97 -8.23
N LYS A 400 6.18 -47.21 -7.80
CA LYS A 400 5.23 -47.47 -6.69
C LYS A 400 5.66 -46.86 -5.37
N ILE A 401 6.97 -46.84 -5.08
CA ILE A 401 7.52 -46.19 -3.89
C ILE A 401 7.39 -44.67 -4.02
N TYR A 402 7.73 -44.13 -5.20
CA TYR A 402 7.62 -42.69 -5.49
C TYR A 402 6.19 -42.17 -5.29
N LEU A 403 5.18 -42.82 -5.86
CA LEU A 403 3.79 -42.40 -5.72
C LEU A 403 3.34 -42.34 -4.26
N LYS A 404 3.66 -43.37 -3.47
CA LYS A 404 3.30 -43.43 -2.06
C LYS A 404 4.03 -42.38 -1.22
N ALA A 405 5.30 -42.12 -1.55
CA ALA A 405 6.07 -41.06 -0.90
C ALA A 405 5.50 -39.68 -1.25
N SER A 406 5.23 -39.42 -2.53
CA SER A 406 4.68 -38.16 -3.03
C SER A 406 3.28 -37.87 -2.49
N GLU A 407 2.40 -38.87 -2.39
CA GLU A 407 1.06 -38.73 -1.79
C GLU A 407 1.15 -38.27 -0.33
N ARG A 408 2.02 -38.90 0.47
CA ARG A 408 2.25 -38.50 1.87
C ARG A 408 2.94 -37.14 1.99
N GLU A 409 3.86 -36.83 1.08
CA GLU A 409 4.57 -35.56 1.06
C GLU A 409 3.59 -34.41 0.79
N GLU A 410 2.67 -34.58 -0.15
CA GLU A 410 1.63 -33.61 -0.47
C GLU A 410 0.61 -33.42 0.67
N GLU A 411 0.23 -34.51 1.35
CA GLU A 411 -0.63 -34.45 2.54
C GLU A 411 0.00 -33.61 3.66
N TYR A 412 1.27 -33.90 4.02
CA TYR A 412 2.00 -33.15 5.04
C TYR A 412 2.23 -31.68 4.62
N ARG A 413 2.58 -31.44 3.35
CA ARG A 413 2.75 -30.09 2.80
C ARG A 413 1.47 -29.27 2.91
N THR A 414 0.33 -29.87 2.58
CA THR A 414 -0.98 -29.21 2.64
C THR A 414 -1.33 -28.82 4.08
N HIS A 415 -1.10 -29.72 5.03
CA HIS A 415 -1.37 -29.44 6.45
C HIS A 415 -0.49 -28.31 7.00
N VAL A 416 0.82 -28.31 6.70
CA VAL A 416 1.73 -27.23 7.15
C VAL A 416 1.30 -25.89 6.51
N THR A 417 0.92 -25.91 5.23
CA THR A 417 0.44 -24.73 4.50
C THR A 417 -0.82 -24.13 5.13
N ASP A 418 -1.78 -24.95 5.51
CA ASP A 418 -3.02 -24.48 6.15
C ASP A 418 -2.76 -23.94 7.57
N LEU A 419 -1.83 -24.53 8.31
CA LEU A 419 -1.35 -23.95 9.57
C LEU A 419 -0.73 -22.56 9.35
N ILE A 420 0.16 -22.40 8.36
CA ILE A 420 0.75 -21.10 8.01
C ILE A 420 -0.34 -20.07 7.68
N LYS A 421 -1.33 -20.41 6.85
CA LYS A 421 -2.47 -19.53 6.52
C LYS A 421 -3.26 -19.11 7.76
N SER A 422 -3.48 -20.04 8.70
CA SER A 422 -4.18 -19.73 9.96
C SER A 422 -3.40 -18.71 10.80
N TYR A 423 -2.07 -18.86 10.90
CA TYR A 423 -1.22 -17.94 11.66
C TYR A 423 -1.05 -16.58 10.96
N ILE A 424 -1.01 -16.53 9.62
CA ILE A 424 -1.05 -15.27 8.86
C ILE A 424 -2.36 -14.52 9.14
N THR A 425 -3.49 -15.23 9.13
CA THR A 425 -4.80 -14.64 9.47
C THR A 425 -4.78 -14.06 10.88
N ARG A 426 -4.30 -14.83 11.86
CA ARG A 426 -4.13 -14.36 13.25
C ARG A 426 -3.22 -13.13 13.35
N PHE A 427 -2.11 -13.09 12.60
CA PHE A 427 -1.20 -11.94 12.58
C PHE A 427 -1.87 -10.69 11.99
N ASN A 428 -2.61 -10.83 10.89
CA ASN A 428 -3.31 -9.72 10.25
C ASN A 428 -4.46 -9.18 11.11
N GLU A 429 -5.18 -10.07 11.81
CA GLU A 429 -6.16 -9.68 12.83
C GLU A 429 -5.49 -8.90 13.97
N LEU A 430 -4.32 -9.34 14.43
CA LEU A 430 -3.54 -8.65 15.46
C LEU A 430 -3.18 -7.23 15.03
N ALA A 431 -2.66 -7.06 13.80
CA ALA A 431 -2.28 -5.77 13.26
C ALA A 431 -3.48 -4.82 13.05
N THR A 432 -4.56 -5.29 12.41
CA THR A 432 -5.72 -4.43 12.07
C THR A 432 -6.63 -4.11 13.25
N SER A 433 -6.66 -4.96 14.27
CA SER A 433 -7.55 -4.75 15.42
C SER A 433 -6.89 -4.13 16.63
N ALA A 434 -5.55 -4.15 16.71
CA ALA A 434 -4.81 -3.34 17.66
C ALA A 434 -5.11 -1.84 17.49
N ASP A 435 -5.07 -1.33 16.25
CA ASP A 435 -5.37 0.07 15.91
C ASP A 435 -6.81 0.51 16.25
N ARG A 436 -7.73 -0.42 16.53
CA ARG A 436 -9.11 -0.12 16.93
C ARG A 436 -9.32 -0.04 18.43
N VAL A 437 -8.40 -0.60 19.21
CA VAL A 437 -8.52 -0.69 20.67
C VAL A 437 -7.50 0.21 21.36
N LEU A 438 -6.38 0.49 20.72
CA LEU A 438 -5.35 1.38 21.24
C LEU A 438 -5.48 2.78 20.64
N ASP A 439 -5.61 3.80 21.49
CA ASP A 439 -5.68 5.22 21.08
C ASP A 439 -4.30 5.91 21.22
N TYR A 440 -3.42 5.38 22.07
CA TYR A 440 -2.13 6.01 22.42
C TYR A 440 -0.93 5.32 21.73
N ALA A 441 -0.90 3.99 21.68
CA ALA A 441 0.22 3.22 21.15
C ALA A 441 -0.08 2.66 19.75
N GLN A 442 0.74 3.01 18.75
CA GLN A 442 0.63 2.48 17.38
C GLN A 442 1.50 1.23 17.19
N LEU A 443 0.90 0.13 16.74
CA LEU A 443 1.61 -1.10 16.42
C LEU A 443 1.99 -1.14 14.94
N SER A 444 3.14 -0.58 14.59
CA SER A 444 3.69 -0.68 13.23
C SER A 444 4.48 -1.98 13.05
N LYS A 445 3.80 -3.13 12.98
CA LYS A 445 4.41 -4.38 12.51
C LYS A 445 3.66 -4.87 11.27
N LYS A 446 4.34 -4.80 10.12
CA LYS A 446 3.84 -5.41 8.87
C LYS A 446 3.96 -6.93 8.95
N ALA A 447 2.96 -7.63 8.43
CA ALA A 447 3.02 -9.07 8.29
C ALA A 447 4.29 -9.48 7.53
N PRO A 448 5.00 -10.53 7.96
CA PRO A 448 6.05 -11.13 7.15
C PRO A 448 5.46 -11.44 5.79
N LYS A 449 6.10 -10.97 4.72
CA LYS A 449 5.74 -11.42 3.37
C LYS A 449 6.12 -12.89 3.29
N VAL A 450 5.13 -13.77 3.27
CA VAL A 450 5.33 -15.16 2.89
C VAL A 450 5.33 -15.15 1.37
N GLU A 451 6.48 -14.81 0.79
CA GLU A 451 6.72 -15.00 -0.64
C GLU A 451 6.84 -16.52 -0.86
N ASP A 452 5.95 -17.01 -1.73
CA ASP A 452 5.82 -18.37 -2.27
C ASP A 452 5.64 -19.51 -1.23
N LEU A 453 4.38 -19.88 -0.99
CA LEU A 453 3.97 -21.16 -0.38
C LEU A 453 4.26 -22.37 -1.32
N GLU A 454 5.33 -22.30 -2.11
CA GLU A 454 5.68 -23.26 -3.17
C GLU A 454 6.98 -24.03 -2.85
N GLY A 455 7.41 -24.05 -1.58
CA GLY A 455 8.60 -24.80 -1.13
C GLY A 455 8.31 -26.20 -0.56
N GLY A 456 9.36 -27.02 -0.42
CA GLY A 456 9.33 -28.33 0.24
C GLY A 456 8.99 -28.26 1.74
N ILE A 457 8.70 -29.40 2.36
CA ILE A 457 8.15 -29.46 3.74
C ILE A 457 9.07 -28.75 4.75
N VAL A 458 10.39 -28.88 4.58
CA VAL A 458 11.39 -28.28 5.48
C VAL A 458 11.31 -26.74 5.48
N PHE A 459 11.17 -26.13 4.30
CA PHE A 459 11.05 -24.68 4.17
C PHE A 459 9.76 -24.15 4.80
N LEU A 460 8.65 -24.88 4.61
CA LEU A 460 7.37 -24.53 5.22
C LEU A 460 7.42 -24.64 6.75
N LEU A 461 8.08 -25.65 7.31
CA LEU A 461 8.26 -25.79 8.75
C LEU A 461 9.13 -24.66 9.36
N GLU A 462 10.15 -24.19 8.64
CA GLU A 462 10.96 -23.05 9.06
C GLU A 462 10.16 -21.74 9.00
N SER A 463 9.39 -21.57 7.93
CA SER A 463 8.46 -20.44 7.78
C SER A 463 7.40 -20.41 8.88
N LEU A 464 6.80 -21.56 9.22
CA LEU A 464 5.85 -21.69 10.33
C LEU A 464 6.49 -21.29 11.66
N LYS A 465 7.73 -21.71 11.94
CA LYS A 465 8.45 -21.35 13.16
C LYS A 465 8.67 -19.84 13.27
N ASN A 466 9.12 -19.21 12.19
CA ASN A 466 9.33 -17.76 12.14
C ASN A 466 8.01 -17.00 12.34
N LEU A 467 6.92 -17.51 11.74
CA LEU A 467 5.60 -16.88 11.84
C LEU A 467 4.98 -17.06 13.24
N ARG A 468 5.18 -18.21 13.90
CA ARG A 468 4.84 -18.41 15.32
C ARG A 468 5.57 -17.40 16.21
N GLN A 469 6.87 -17.27 16.05
CA GLN A 469 7.68 -16.32 16.83
C GLN A 469 7.25 -14.86 16.58
N ALA A 470 6.89 -14.52 15.34
CA ALA A 470 6.38 -13.20 15.00
C ALA A 470 5.01 -12.91 15.64
N VAL A 471 4.09 -13.90 15.67
CA VAL A 471 2.80 -13.78 16.35
C VAL A 471 2.99 -13.65 17.86
N GLU A 472 3.78 -14.52 18.50
CA GLU A 472 4.08 -14.43 19.94
C GLU A 472 4.72 -13.09 20.32
N SER A 473 5.71 -12.63 19.55
CA SER A 473 6.30 -11.30 19.72
C SER A 473 5.26 -10.20 19.54
N GLY A 474 4.36 -10.34 18.55
CA GLY A 474 3.26 -9.41 18.31
C GLY A 474 2.31 -9.31 19.50
N VAL A 475 1.90 -10.45 20.07
CA VAL A 475 1.03 -10.52 21.26
C VAL A 475 1.71 -9.86 22.47
N ALA A 476 2.99 -10.15 22.70
CA ALA A 476 3.74 -9.51 23.77
C ALA A 476 3.82 -7.98 23.59
N THR A 477 4.09 -7.52 22.36
CA THR A 477 4.13 -6.07 22.06
C THR A 477 2.75 -5.42 22.26
N PHE A 478 1.66 -6.10 21.90
CA PHE A 478 0.29 -5.62 22.14
C PHE A 478 -0.04 -5.53 23.63
N ARG A 479 0.37 -6.53 24.42
CA ARG A 479 0.20 -6.51 25.87
C ARG A 479 0.91 -5.30 26.51
N GLU A 480 2.16 -5.06 26.13
CA GLU A 480 2.92 -3.89 26.58
C GLU A 480 2.25 -2.57 26.15
N ALA A 481 1.74 -2.50 24.93
CA ALA A 481 1.03 -1.33 24.43
C ALA A 481 -0.27 -1.05 25.22
N CYS A 482 -1.05 -2.09 25.55
CA CYS A 482 -2.22 -1.95 26.44
C CYS A 482 -1.83 -1.41 27.82
N GLN A 483 -0.70 -1.86 28.39
CA GLN A 483 -0.22 -1.35 29.68
C GLN A 483 0.19 0.11 29.59
N GLN A 484 0.96 0.48 28.57
CA GLN A 484 1.34 1.88 28.33
C GLN A 484 0.11 2.79 28.20
N GLU A 485 -0.95 2.29 27.58
CA GLU A 485 -2.19 3.04 27.43
C GLU A 485 -2.94 3.19 28.76
N ILE A 486 -3.02 2.15 29.58
CA ILE A 486 -3.57 2.21 30.93
C ILE A 486 -2.76 3.19 31.80
N ASP A 487 -1.43 3.10 31.76
CA ASP A 487 -0.54 3.99 32.52
C ASP A 487 -0.70 5.44 32.08
N ALA A 488 -0.83 5.70 30.78
CA ALA A 488 -1.10 7.03 30.24
C ALA A 488 -2.44 7.58 30.76
N ILE A 489 -3.50 6.77 30.80
CA ILE A 489 -4.79 7.16 31.38
C ILE A 489 -4.63 7.50 32.86
N VAL A 490 -3.93 6.67 33.64
CA VAL A 490 -3.70 6.92 35.08
C VAL A 490 -2.93 8.23 35.29
N GLN A 491 -1.88 8.48 34.49
CA GLN A 491 -1.09 9.71 34.57
C GLN A 491 -1.92 10.95 34.21
N ASP A 492 -2.78 10.84 33.21
CA ASP A 492 -3.70 11.92 32.82
C ASP A 492 -4.73 12.23 33.91
N LEU A 493 -5.24 11.22 34.62
CA LEU A 493 -6.13 11.40 35.77
C LEU A 493 -5.45 12.11 36.95
N GLN A 494 -4.14 11.88 37.14
CA GLN A 494 -3.35 12.59 38.16
C GLN A 494 -3.18 14.09 37.87
N THR A 495 -3.50 14.57 36.66
CA THR A 495 -3.49 16.01 36.34
C THR A 495 -4.65 16.79 36.97
N ILE A 496 -5.68 16.09 37.48
CA ILE A 496 -6.79 16.71 38.20
C ILE A 496 -6.29 17.15 39.59
N LYS A 497 -6.72 18.33 40.06
CA LYS A 497 -6.28 18.88 41.37
C LYS A 497 -6.48 17.85 42.51
N PRO A 498 -5.51 17.71 43.45
CA PRO A 498 -5.54 16.69 44.51
C PRO A 498 -6.81 16.69 45.37
N GLN A 499 -7.40 17.87 45.61
CA GLN A 499 -8.62 18.04 46.40
C GLN A 499 -9.84 17.29 45.82
N TYR A 500 -9.83 16.99 44.52
CA TYR A 500 -10.90 16.25 43.84
C TYR A 500 -10.49 14.83 43.43
N ALA A 501 -9.24 14.42 43.71
CA ALA A 501 -8.69 13.14 43.25
C ALA A 501 -9.44 11.92 43.81
N GLU A 502 -10.01 12.01 45.02
CA GLU A 502 -10.80 10.95 45.63
C GLU A 502 -12.00 10.53 44.77
N ILE A 503 -12.59 11.46 44.00
CA ILE A 503 -13.75 11.19 43.14
C ILE A 503 -13.37 10.23 42.00
N PHE A 504 -12.11 10.28 41.55
CA PHE A 504 -11.60 9.49 40.42
C PHE A 504 -10.82 8.24 40.88
N MET A 505 -10.57 8.06 42.18
CA MET A 505 -9.86 6.89 42.72
C MET A 505 -10.48 5.53 42.29
N PRO A 506 -11.82 5.34 42.25
CA PRO A 506 -12.42 4.08 41.79
C PRO A 506 -12.13 3.73 40.32
N ILE A 507 -11.75 4.72 39.51
CA ILE A 507 -11.32 4.53 38.12
C ILE A 507 -9.86 4.04 38.09
N ASN A 508 -8.98 4.65 38.89
CA ASN A 508 -7.58 4.22 39.02
C ASN A 508 -7.47 2.77 39.51
N VAL A 509 -8.27 2.37 40.51
CA VAL A 509 -8.27 0.99 41.01
C VAL A 509 -8.68 0.01 39.90
N GLU A 510 -9.69 0.33 39.09
CA GLU A 510 -10.12 -0.54 37.98
C GLU A 510 -9.06 -0.64 36.88
N LEU A 511 -8.35 0.47 36.60
CA LEU A 511 -7.23 0.52 35.66
C LEU A 511 -6.06 -0.35 36.14
N GLU A 512 -5.69 -0.25 37.42
CA GLU A 512 -4.61 -1.04 38.02
C GLU A 512 -4.96 -2.54 38.06
N GLU A 513 -6.17 -2.89 38.49
CA GLU A 513 -6.66 -4.28 38.48
C GLU A 513 -6.75 -4.84 37.04
N GLY A 514 -7.24 -4.03 36.10
CA GLY A 514 -7.29 -4.38 34.68
C GLY A 514 -5.90 -4.60 34.08
N SER A 515 -4.91 -3.78 34.46
CA SER A 515 -3.50 -3.94 34.07
C SER A 515 -2.93 -5.28 34.53
N LEU A 516 -3.19 -5.67 35.78
CA LEU A 516 -2.76 -6.95 36.35
C LEU A 516 -3.43 -8.14 35.63
N ARG A 517 -4.71 -8.03 35.26
CA ARG A 517 -5.41 -9.07 34.47
C ARG A 517 -4.77 -9.23 33.09
N ILE A 518 -4.50 -8.12 32.39
CA ILE A 518 -3.85 -8.12 31.07
C ILE A 518 -2.43 -8.72 31.13
N GLN A 519 -1.69 -8.50 32.23
CA GLN A 519 -0.36 -9.10 32.41
C GLN A 519 -0.38 -10.64 32.39
N GLY A 520 -1.43 -11.25 32.93
CA GLY A 520 -1.58 -12.71 33.02
C GLY A 520 -2.07 -13.40 31.75
N MET A 521 -2.59 -12.64 30.77
CA MET A 521 -3.23 -13.19 29.56
C MET A 521 -2.24 -13.41 28.43
N ASN A 522 -2.29 -14.58 27.78
CA ASN A 522 -1.38 -14.97 26.69
C ASN A 522 -2.03 -14.99 25.30
N GLU A 523 -3.35 -14.90 25.22
CA GLU A 523 -4.05 -14.87 23.94
C GLU A 523 -4.45 -13.44 23.54
N PHE A 524 -4.23 -13.11 22.26
CA PHE A 524 -4.57 -11.79 21.72
C PHE A 524 -6.06 -11.45 21.86
N SER A 525 -6.94 -12.40 21.56
CA SER A 525 -8.40 -12.22 21.65
C SER A 525 -8.85 -11.88 23.06
N GLU A 526 -8.25 -12.52 24.07
CA GLU A 526 -8.54 -12.29 25.48
C GLU A 526 -8.06 -10.89 25.91
N ILE A 527 -6.79 -10.56 25.63
CA ILE A 527 -6.21 -9.23 25.96
C ILE A 527 -7.04 -8.12 25.32
N ARG A 528 -7.42 -8.28 24.05
CA ARG A 528 -8.23 -7.31 23.31
C ARG A 528 -9.62 -7.14 23.92
N SER A 529 -10.29 -8.24 24.25
CA SER A 529 -11.62 -8.19 24.88
C SER A 529 -11.54 -7.50 26.22
N GLU A 530 -10.55 -7.84 27.04
CA GLU A 530 -10.35 -7.26 28.37
C GLU A 530 -10.07 -5.75 28.29
N MET A 531 -9.18 -5.30 27.41
CA MET A 531 -8.89 -3.87 27.23
C MET A 531 -10.13 -3.07 26.82
N ARG A 532 -10.98 -3.65 25.95
CA ARG A 532 -12.25 -3.03 25.57
C ARG A 532 -13.20 -2.93 26.76
N THR A 533 -13.34 -4.01 27.53
CA THR A 533 -14.17 -4.04 28.74
C THR A 533 -13.69 -3.03 29.78
N ILE A 534 -12.38 -2.88 29.96
CA ILE A 534 -11.77 -1.87 30.84
C ILE A 534 -12.17 -0.46 30.38
N LYS A 535 -11.97 -0.12 29.10
CA LYS A 535 -12.35 1.19 28.54
C LYS A 535 -13.85 1.49 28.70
N ASP A 536 -14.71 0.53 28.36
CA ASP A 536 -16.17 0.70 28.48
C ASP A 536 -16.59 0.90 29.95
N THR A 537 -15.98 0.16 30.88
CA THR A 537 -16.23 0.28 32.32
C THR A 537 -15.74 1.61 32.87
N ILE A 538 -14.56 2.07 32.43
CA ILE A 538 -14.03 3.38 32.81
C ILE A 538 -14.94 4.48 32.29
N LEU A 539 -15.41 4.43 31.04
CA LEU A 539 -16.33 5.43 30.49
C LEU A 539 -17.65 5.51 31.28
N ALA A 540 -18.15 4.38 31.78
CA ALA A 540 -19.31 4.36 32.67
C ALA A 540 -19.00 5.04 34.02
N LYS A 541 -17.92 4.63 34.69
CA LYS A 541 -17.49 5.20 35.99
C LYS A 541 -17.08 6.68 35.87
N ALA A 542 -16.52 7.07 34.75
CA ALA A 542 -16.15 8.43 34.36
C ALA A 542 -17.34 9.38 34.41
N LYS A 543 -18.46 8.95 33.81
CA LYS A 543 -19.70 9.72 33.83
C LYS A 543 -20.18 9.94 35.26
N ASP A 544 -20.21 8.89 36.08
CA ASP A 544 -20.63 8.98 37.49
C ASP A 544 -19.68 9.89 38.30
N ALA A 545 -18.38 9.79 38.08
CA ALA A 545 -17.36 10.62 38.72
C ALA A 545 -17.52 12.11 38.36
N LEU A 546 -17.72 12.43 37.07
CA LEU A 546 -17.95 13.80 36.63
C LEU A 546 -19.31 14.33 37.10
N GLU A 547 -20.36 13.50 37.17
CA GLU A 547 -21.66 13.90 37.75
C GLU A 547 -21.51 14.22 39.24
N ASN A 548 -20.73 13.42 39.97
CA ASN A 548 -20.42 13.65 41.39
C ASN A 548 -19.59 14.93 41.60
N LEU A 549 -18.58 15.17 40.76
CA LEU A 549 -17.81 16.42 40.78
C LEU A 549 -18.73 17.62 40.57
N ARG A 550 -19.56 17.60 39.51
CA ARG A 550 -20.53 18.67 39.23
C ARG A 550 -21.50 18.88 40.39
N TYR A 551 -22.00 17.79 40.99
CA TYR A 551 -22.90 17.87 42.15
C TYR A 551 -22.22 18.51 43.36
N ARG A 552 -20.99 18.11 43.72
CA ARG A 552 -20.24 18.71 44.84
C ARG A 552 -19.99 20.20 44.63
N LEU A 553 -19.56 20.60 43.42
CA LEU A 553 -19.36 22.02 43.08
C LEU A 553 -20.69 22.80 43.17
N GLN A 554 -21.79 22.25 42.65
CA GLN A 554 -23.12 22.87 42.76
C GLN A 554 -23.59 23.01 44.22
N VAL A 555 -23.32 22.04 45.09
CA VAL A 555 -23.69 22.12 46.51
C VAL A 555 -22.96 23.28 47.19
N LYS A 556 -21.65 23.42 46.97
CA LYS A 556 -20.87 24.57 47.46
C LYS A 556 -21.43 25.89 46.95
N ILE A 557 -21.69 25.99 45.64
CA ILE A 557 -22.29 27.19 45.03
C ILE A 557 -23.66 27.51 45.66
N ARG A 558 -24.53 26.53 45.86
CA ARG A 558 -25.87 26.76 46.44
C ARG A 558 -25.81 27.19 47.91
N LEU A 559 -24.91 26.60 48.69
CA LEU A 559 -24.70 26.98 50.09
C LEU A 559 -24.18 28.42 50.19
N ALA A 560 -23.18 28.76 49.38
CA ALA A 560 -22.66 30.12 49.31
C ALA A 560 -23.71 31.12 48.82
N ALA A 561 -24.44 30.80 47.73
CA ALA A 561 -25.51 31.65 47.22
C ALA A 561 -26.63 31.89 48.24
N ALA A 562 -27.00 30.88 49.04
CA ALA A 562 -27.99 31.04 50.11
C ALA A 562 -27.52 31.99 51.22
N LYS A 563 -26.24 31.94 51.59
CA LYS A 563 -25.63 32.86 52.56
C LYS A 563 -25.51 34.27 52.00
N LEU A 564 -25.08 34.43 50.75
CA LEU A 564 -25.01 35.72 50.04
C LEU A 564 -26.37 36.40 49.93
N MET A 565 -27.40 35.65 49.53
CA MET A 565 -28.78 36.15 49.50
C MET A 565 -29.32 36.46 50.90
N GLY A 566 -28.91 35.69 51.92
CA GLY A 566 -29.18 36.00 53.33
C GLY A 566 -28.61 37.35 53.74
N ALA A 567 -27.35 37.60 53.37
CA ALA A 567 -26.60 38.84 53.56
C ALA A 567 -27.10 40.04 52.73
N GLY A 568 -28.14 39.85 51.89
CA GLY A 568 -28.70 40.91 51.05
C GLY A 568 -27.87 41.28 49.83
N VAL A 569 -26.86 40.48 49.47
CA VAL A 569 -26.00 40.71 48.30
C VAL A 569 -26.67 40.17 47.04
N GLU A 570 -26.87 41.03 46.03
CA GLU A 570 -27.34 40.58 44.72
C GLU A 570 -26.21 39.87 43.95
N ILE A 571 -26.44 38.63 43.54
CA ILE A 571 -25.45 37.85 42.78
C ILE A 571 -25.34 38.44 41.36
N PRO A 572 -24.15 38.90 40.92
CA PRO A 572 -23.94 39.41 39.57
C PRO A 572 -24.40 38.46 38.47
N GLY A 573 -24.95 39.01 37.37
CA GLY A 573 -25.46 38.22 36.24
C GLY A 573 -24.42 37.29 35.60
N GLU A 574 -23.14 37.72 35.59
CA GLU A 574 -22.03 36.93 35.05
C GLU A 574 -21.77 35.64 35.85
N ILE A 575 -22.02 35.65 37.17
CA ILE A 575 -21.93 34.44 38.01
C ILE A 575 -23.11 33.51 37.71
N GLN A 576 -24.31 34.05 37.46
CA GLN A 576 -25.47 33.24 37.07
C GLN A 576 -25.25 32.57 35.70
N GLU A 577 -24.60 33.26 34.76
CA GLU A 577 -24.18 32.70 33.48
C GLU A 577 -23.13 31.60 33.67
N ALA A 578 -22.10 31.81 34.51
CA ALA A 578 -21.09 30.81 34.82
C ALA A 578 -21.68 29.56 35.51
N ILE A 579 -22.67 29.72 36.41
CA ILE A 579 -23.41 28.62 37.03
C ILE A 579 -24.21 27.86 35.96
N SER A 580 -24.83 28.56 35.01
CA SER A 580 -25.55 27.96 33.90
C SER A 580 -24.62 27.21 32.94
N GLU A 581 -23.43 27.76 32.65
CA GLU A 581 -22.37 27.09 31.91
C GLU A 581 -21.93 25.81 32.60
N LEU A 582 -21.67 25.84 33.92
CA LEU A 582 -21.30 24.68 34.73
C LEU A 582 -22.37 23.58 34.68
N ASN A 583 -23.65 23.95 34.70
CA ASN A 583 -24.76 23.01 34.61
C ASN A 583 -24.84 22.33 33.24
N ASN A 584 -24.45 23.05 32.19
CA ASN A 584 -24.50 22.61 30.79
C ASN A 584 -23.22 21.91 30.31
N VAL A 585 -22.17 21.84 31.13
CA VAL A 585 -20.98 21.03 30.78
C VAL A 585 -21.41 19.58 30.60
N GLY A 586 -21.17 19.04 29.40
CA GLY A 586 -21.46 17.66 29.06
C GLY A 586 -20.67 16.70 29.96
N VAL A 587 -21.37 15.75 30.56
CA VAL A 587 -20.80 14.77 31.50
C VAL A 587 -20.45 13.45 30.82
N ALA A 588 -20.74 13.34 29.52
CA ALA A 588 -20.34 12.23 28.69
C ALA A 588 -18.97 12.54 28.08
N ALA A 589 -17.96 11.73 28.42
CA ALA A 589 -16.66 11.75 27.78
C ALA A 589 -16.72 10.92 26.49
N ASP A 590 -16.28 11.47 25.36
CA ASP A 590 -16.24 10.76 24.08
C ASP A 590 -15.16 9.66 24.07
N ASN A 591 -14.09 9.87 24.84
CA ASN A 591 -13.03 8.90 25.11
C ASN A 591 -12.47 9.09 26.52
N VAL A 592 -11.75 8.10 27.05
CA VAL A 592 -11.23 8.13 28.42
C VAL A 592 -10.25 9.30 28.64
N PHE A 593 -9.48 9.65 27.61
CA PHE A 593 -8.51 10.76 27.63
C PHE A 593 -9.16 12.16 27.69
N SER A 594 -10.44 12.31 27.36
CA SER A 594 -11.15 13.58 27.46
C SER A 594 -11.62 13.89 28.89
N LEU A 595 -11.61 12.90 29.80
CA LEU A 595 -12.08 13.05 31.16
C LEU A 595 -11.38 14.16 31.96
N PRO A 596 -10.03 14.23 32.01
CA PRO A 596 -9.35 15.26 32.80
C PRO A 596 -9.62 16.66 32.25
N ALA A 597 -9.79 16.81 30.93
CA ALA A 597 -10.12 18.08 30.31
C ALA A 597 -11.53 18.56 30.71
N ILE A 598 -12.52 17.66 30.74
CA ILE A 598 -13.87 17.98 31.20
C ILE A 598 -13.85 18.35 32.70
N ALA A 599 -13.15 17.58 33.53
CA ALA A 599 -13.01 17.86 34.97
C ALA A 599 -12.32 19.21 35.23
N ARG A 600 -11.21 19.51 34.53
CA ARG A 600 -10.50 20.80 34.61
C ARG A 600 -11.40 21.96 34.24
N ARG A 601 -12.20 21.83 33.17
CA ARG A 601 -13.14 22.88 32.77
C ARG A 601 -14.21 23.15 33.83
N MET A 602 -14.74 22.11 34.50
CA MET A 602 -15.70 22.30 35.60
C MET A 602 -15.06 23.02 36.80
N ILE A 603 -13.82 22.67 37.15
CA ILE A 603 -13.06 23.31 38.23
C ILE A 603 -12.74 24.76 37.89
N GLU A 604 -12.30 25.03 36.66
CA GLU A 604 -12.00 26.40 36.17
C GLU A 604 -13.22 27.32 36.23
N LEU A 605 -14.40 26.83 35.84
CA LEU A 605 -15.65 27.59 35.97
C LEU A 605 -15.98 27.90 37.44
N TYR A 606 -15.72 26.96 38.35
CA TYR A 606 -16.00 27.14 39.78
C TYR A 606 -15.01 28.11 40.46
N GLU A 607 -13.72 27.93 40.26
CA GLU A 607 -12.69 28.76 40.91
C GLU A 607 -12.63 30.14 40.26
N HIS A 608 -12.39 30.22 38.95
CA HIS A 608 -12.05 31.49 38.31
C HIS A 608 -13.24 32.33 37.88
N LYS A 609 -14.35 31.71 37.48
CA LYS A 609 -15.54 32.48 37.06
C LYS A 609 -16.52 32.76 38.18
N ILE A 610 -16.58 31.89 39.20
CA ILE A 610 -17.55 32.02 40.30
C ILE A 610 -16.87 32.49 41.58
N THR A 611 -15.83 31.80 42.05
CA THR A 611 -15.19 32.12 43.35
C THR A 611 -14.45 33.45 43.28
N ASP A 612 -13.56 33.65 42.32
CA ASP A 612 -12.78 34.89 42.18
C ASP A 612 -13.69 36.14 42.09
N LYS A 613 -14.80 36.07 41.33
CA LYS A 613 -15.74 37.19 41.23
C LYS A 613 -16.52 37.46 42.51
N ILE A 614 -16.82 36.44 43.31
CA ILE A 614 -17.47 36.62 44.60
C ILE A 614 -16.50 37.23 45.61
N LEU A 615 -15.20 36.91 45.50
CA LEU A 615 -14.15 37.53 46.29
C LEU A 615 -13.96 39.01 45.92
N GLU A 616 -14.02 39.37 44.63
CA GLU A 616 -14.00 40.77 44.19
C GLU A 616 -15.15 41.59 44.82
N VAL A 617 -16.38 41.04 44.81
CA VAL A 617 -17.54 41.70 45.44
C VAL A 617 -17.36 41.81 46.96
N LEU A 618 -16.75 40.82 47.61
CA LEU A 618 -16.46 40.86 49.04
C LEU A 618 -15.46 41.97 49.38
N GLU A 619 -14.41 42.12 48.57
CA GLU A 619 -13.40 43.16 48.75
C GLU A 619 -14.02 44.56 48.67
N GLU A 620 -14.90 44.81 47.70
CA GLU A 620 -15.60 46.10 47.56
C GLU A 620 -16.49 46.42 48.79
N GLU A 621 -17.24 45.44 49.30
CA GLU A 621 -18.11 45.60 50.47
C GLU A 621 -17.31 45.81 51.76
N VAL A 622 -16.22 45.06 51.95
CA VAL A 622 -15.29 45.23 53.08
C VAL A 622 -14.70 46.63 53.09
N ASP A 623 -14.24 47.12 51.94
CA ASP A 623 -13.68 48.47 51.81
C ASP A 623 -14.71 49.57 52.06
N GLY A 624 -15.93 49.41 51.54
CA GLY A 624 -17.04 50.33 51.79
C GLY A 624 -17.38 50.45 53.27
N LEU A 625 -17.53 49.30 53.94
CA LEU A 625 -17.92 49.24 55.35
C LEU A 625 -16.79 49.72 56.29
N LEU A 626 -15.53 49.36 56.01
CA LEU A 626 -14.37 49.86 56.75
C LEU A 626 -14.31 51.40 56.71
N GLY A 627 -14.45 52.00 55.52
CA GLY A 627 -14.44 53.45 55.36
C GLY A 627 -15.60 54.17 56.06
N MET A 628 -16.76 53.52 56.21
CA MET A 628 -17.88 54.05 56.99
C MET A 628 -17.62 54.00 58.50
N LEU A 629 -17.08 52.88 59.02
CA LEU A 629 -16.79 52.73 60.45
C LEU A 629 -15.65 53.66 60.91
N GLU A 630 -14.59 53.83 60.11
CA GLU A 630 -13.51 54.79 60.41
C GLU A 630 -14.04 56.24 60.53
N LYS A 631 -14.97 56.63 59.65
CA LYS A 631 -15.62 57.94 59.74
C LYS A 631 -16.47 58.07 61.00
N ALA A 632 -17.18 57.03 61.41
CA ALA A 632 -17.96 57.06 62.64
C ALA A 632 -17.08 57.18 63.90
N GLN A 633 -15.94 56.51 63.90
CA GLN A 633 -14.93 56.63 64.96
C GLN A 633 -14.45 58.09 65.10
N SER A 634 -14.24 58.79 63.98
CA SER A 634 -13.82 60.20 63.98
C SER A 634 -14.84 61.16 64.65
N ILE A 635 -16.12 60.78 64.65
CA ILE A 635 -17.24 61.54 65.25
C ILE A 635 -17.44 61.19 66.74
N GLY A 636 -16.69 60.20 67.23
CA GLY A 636 -16.71 59.76 68.63
C GLY A 636 -17.63 58.57 68.91
N VAL A 637 -17.96 57.76 67.90
CA VAL A 637 -18.63 56.47 68.09
C VAL A 637 -17.58 55.40 68.44
N ASP A 638 -17.79 54.63 69.51
CA ASP A 638 -16.89 53.55 69.95
C ASP A 638 -17.06 52.28 69.09
N VAL A 639 -16.29 52.16 67.99
CA VAL A 639 -16.38 51.07 66.99
C VAL A 639 -15.04 50.35 66.73
N ASP A 640 -14.06 50.45 67.63
CA ASP A 640 -12.70 49.91 67.44
C ASP A 640 -12.68 48.38 67.23
N LYS A 641 -13.59 47.66 67.89
CA LYS A 641 -13.69 46.20 67.79
C LYS A 641 -14.23 45.77 66.43
N GLU A 642 -15.22 46.50 65.95
CA GLU A 642 -15.89 46.27 64.67
C GLU A 642 -14.95 46.60 63.50
N ILE A 643 -14.16 47.68 63.59
CA ILE A 643 -13.09 47.99 62.63
C ILE A 643 -12.04 46.88 62.60
N GLY A 644 -11.66 46.35 63.77
CA GLY A 644 -10.69 45.24 63.86
C GLY A 644 -11.13 43.98 63.12
N ILE A 645 -12.42 43.59 63.23
CA ILE A 645 -12.97 42.41 62.55
C ILE A 645 -12.99 42.61 61.02
N VAL A 646 -13.36 43.79 60.54
CA VAL A 646 -13.40 44.10 59.10
C VAL A 646 -11.98 44.19 58.53
N SER A 647 -11.02 44.73 59.31
CA SER A 647 -9.60 44.78 58.94
C SER A 647 -8.97 43.38 58.87
N GLU A 648 -9.36 42.46 59.76
CA GLU A 648 -8.89 41.07 59.73
C GLU A 648 -9.34 40.35 58.45
N ILE A 649 -10.57 40.58 58.00
CA ILE A 649 -11.08 40.04 56.72
C ILE A 649 -10.31 40.61 55.53
N LYS A 650 -9.89 41.88 55.60
CA LYS A 650 -9.09 42.54 54.57
C LYS A 650 -7.62 42.07 54.52
N GLU A 651 -7.00 41.87 55.68
CA GLU A 651 -5.61 41.42 55.80
C GLU A 651 -5.44 39.92 55.44
N SER A 652 -6.49 39.12 55.65
CA SER A 652 -6.53 37.70 55.31
C SER A 652 -7.80 37.38 54.49
N PRO A 653 -7.81 37.73 53.18
CA PRO A 653 -8.96 37.47 52.33
C PRO A 653 -9.23 35.96 52.20
N PRO A 654 -10.50 35.53 52.12
CA PRO A 654 -10.85 34.13 51.96
C PRO A 654 -10.37 33.57 50.61
N GLU A 655 -9.97 32.31 50.58
CA GLU A 655 -9.48 31.64 49.35
C GLU A 655 -10.55 30.75 48.72
N GLU A 656 -11.48 30.22 49.52
CA GLU A 656 -12.60 29.39 49.05
C GLU A 656 -13.95 30.11 49.11
N LEU A 657 -14.87 29.68 48.26
CA LEU A 657 -16.23 30.22 48.18
C LEU A 657 -17.02 30.10 49.50
N ASP A 658 -16.82 29.00 50.24
CA ASP A 658 -17.52 28.78 51.51
C ASP A 658 -17.01 29.77 52.60
N GLU A 659 -15.72 30.09 52.59
CA GLU A 659 -15.09 31.06 53.49
C GLU A 659 -15.51 32.50 53.13
N ALA A 660 -15.60 32.80 51.83
CA ALA A 660 -16.13 34.07 51.35
C ALA A 660 -17.57 34.29 51.81
N ALA A 661 -18.40 33.26 51.73
CA ALA A 661 -19.78 33.31 52.21
C ALA A 661 -19.89 33.50 53.74
N ASP A 662 -18.99 32.88 54.52
CA ASP A 662 -18.91 33.11 55.97
C ASP A 662 -18.45 34.53 56.32
N ALA A 663 -17.58 35.13 55.50
CA ALA A 663 -17.17 36.52 55.66
C ALA A 663 -18.34 37.48 55.42
N PHE A 664 -19.16 37.27 54.39
CA PHE A 664 -20.37 38.06 54.15
C PHE A 664 -21.39 37.96 55.31
N ASP A 665 -21.62 36.77 55.86
CA ASP A 665 -22.49 36.59 57.03
C ASP A 665 -21.94 37.35 58.26
N LYS A 666 -20.61 37.34 58.48
CA LYS A 666 -19.99 38.15 59.53
C LYS A 666 -20.21 39.67 59.30
N LEU A 667 -20.10 40.16 58.07
CA LEU A 667 -20.36 41.56 57.73
C LEU A 667 -21.84 41.94 57.95
N GLU A 668 -22.79 41.08 57.58
CA GLU A 668 -24.22 41.30 57.84
C GLU A 668 -24.50 41.38 59.35
N ASN A 669 -23.96 40.44 60.13
CA ASN A 669 -24.12 40.43 61.59
C ASN A 669 -23.56 41.69 62.25
N LEU A 670 -22.49 42.27 61.72
CA LEU A 670 -21.94 43.55 62.18
C LEU A 670 -22.86 44.72 61.85
N THR A 671 -23.40 44.79 60.63
CA THR A 671 -24.29 45.89 60.20
C THR A 671 -25.70 45.83 60.77
N THR A 672 -26.13 44.69 61.31
CA THR A 672 -27.46 44.48 61.90
C THR A 672 -27.43 44.40 63.43
N SER A 673 -26.25 44.44 64.05
CA SER A 673 -26.08 44.33 65.50
C SER A 673 -26.78 45.47 66.27
N GLU A 674 -27.69 45.10 67.17
CA GLU A 674 -28.44 46.06 68.01
C GLU A 674 -27.52 46.88 68.93
N ALA A 675 -26.36 46.33 69.29
CA ALA A 675 -25.37 47.02 70.13
C ALA A 675 -24.70 48.19 69.37
N VAL A 676 -24.34 47.99 68.10
CA VAL A 676 -23.75 49.02 67.24
C VAL A 676 -24.80 50.09 66.93
N HIS A 677 -26.02 49.68 66.59
CA HIS A 677 -27.16 50.59 66.42
C HIS A 677 -27.42 51.48 67.64
N LYS A 678 -27.36 50.92 68.87
CA LYS A 678 -27.50 51.71 70.11
C LYS A 678 -26.37 52.71 70.31
N LYS A 679 -25.11 52.33 70.04
CA LYS A 679 -23.96 53.23 70.13
C LYS A 679 -24.07 54.42 69.17
N VAL A 680 -24.41 54.15 67.90
CA VAL A 680 -24.61 55.18 66.86
C VAL A 680 -25.78 56.09 67.24
N ARG A 681 -26.92 55.53 67.64
CA ARG A 681 -28.12 56.30 68.02
C ARG A 681 -27.92 57.17 69.27
N SER A 682 -27.18 56.67 70.26
CA SER A 682 -26.80 57.43 71.46
C SER A 682 -26.05 58.70 71.07
N ARG A 683 -25.01 58.56 70.23
CA ARG A 683 -24.20 59.69 69.79
C ARG A 683 -24.98 60.68 68.92
N ALA A 684 -25.85 60.20 68.04
CA ALA A 684 -26.76 61.04 67.26
C ALA A 684 -27.69 61.87 68.15
N ASN A 685 -28.30 61.25 69.16
CA ASN A 685 -29.19 61.94 70.11
C ASN A 685 -28.45 63.00 70.92
N ASP A 686 -27.23 62.70 71.38
CA ASP A 686 -26.38 63.65 72.10
C ASP A 686 -25.99 64.84 71.20
N ALA A 687 -25.57 64.57 69.95
CA ALA A 687 -25.24 65.61 68.98
C ALA A 687 -26.43 66.54 68.69
N TYR A 688 -27.60 65.95 68.47
CA TYR A 688 -28.84 66.67 68.24
C TYR A 688 -29.21 67.59 69.40
N ARG A 689 -29.06 67.12 70.65
CA ARG A 689 -29.32 67.93 71.85
C ARG A 689 -28.37 69.11 71.96
N GLN A 690 -27.07 68.88 71.78
CA GLN A 690 -26.05 69.94 71.83
C GLN A 690 -26.29 71.03 70.78
N ILE A 691 -26.62 70.63 69.56
CA ILE A 691 -26.93 71.58 68.49
C ILE A 691 -28.17 72.41 68.87
N LYS A 692 -29.25 71.76 69.33
CA LYS A 692 -30.50 72.44 69.67
C LYS A 692 -30.33 73.48 70.80
N ASP A 693 -29.58 73.15 71.84
CA ASP A 693 -29.33 74.08 72.95
C ASP A 693 -28.49 75.29 72.49
N ALA A 694 -27.54 75.06 71.58
CA ALA A 694 -26.68 76.10 71.02
C ALA A 694 -27.39 77.07 70.05
N VAL A 695 -28.48 76.66 69.39
CA VAL A 695 -29.24 77.53 68.45
C VAL A 695 -29.70 78.83 69.12
N SER A 696 -30.13 78.77 70.38
CA SER A 696 -30.64 79.93 71.14
C SER A 696 -29.61 81.08 71.24
N ILE A 697 -28.32 80.75 71.32
CA ILE A 697 -27.23 81.73 71.43
C ILE A 697 -27.02 82.48 70.11
N PHE A 698 -27.19 81.79 68.98
CA PHE A 698 -27.05 82.41 67.67
C PHE A 698 -28.26 83.30 67.32
N GLU A 699 -29.44 82.99 67.86
CA GLU A 699 -30.61 83.89 67.79
C GLU A 699 -30.37 85.18 68.58
N GLU A 700 -29.85 85.09 69.81
CA GLU A 700 -29.54 86.26 70.64
C GLU A 700 -28.47 87.18 70.02
N GLN A 701 -27.54 86.62 69.23
CA GLN A 701 -26.49 87.36 68.50
C GLN A 701 -26.97 87.90 67.13
N GLY A 702 -28.25 87.75 66.79
CA GLY A 702 -28.86 88.38 65.62
C GLY A 702 -28.64 87.68 64.27
N MET A 703 -28.32 86.37 64.26
CA MET A 703 -28.08 85.60 63.04
C MET A 703 -29.28 84.75 62.62
N SER A 704 -30.39 85.41 62.28
CA SER A 704 -31.68 84.77 61.94
C SER A 704 -31.61 83.77 60.78
N ASP A 705 -30.84 84.08 59.73
CA ASP A 705 -30.82 83.26 58.51
C ASP A 705 -30.07 81.93 58.71
N PHE A 706 -29.00 81.94 59.51
CA PHE A 706 -28.24 80.74 59.87
C PHE A 706 -29.08 79.82 60.77
N VAL A 707 -29.78 80.41 61.74
CA VAL A 707 -30.69 79.69 62.64
C VAL A 707 -31.85 79.05 61.87
N GLN A 708 -32.45 79.75 60.91
CA GLN A 708 -33.56 79.21 60.11
C GLN A 708 -33.13 78.01 59.24
N ARG A 709 -31.88 78.03 58.74
CA ARG A 709 -31.31 76.90 58.00
C ARG A 709 -31.06 75.69 58.90
N LEU A 710 -30.52 75.93 60.10
CA LEU A 710 -30.26 74.91 61.11
C LEU A 710 -31.56 74.28 61.64
N SER A 711 -32.59 75.08 61.93
CA SER A 711 -33.87 74.58 62.42
C SER A 711 -34.57 73.68 61.40
N THR A 712 -34.51 74.04 60.11
CA THR A 712 -35.07 73.21 59.03
C THR A 712 -34.37 71.84 58.90
N LEU A 713 -33.04 71.80 59.13
CA LEU A 713 -32.28 70.54 59.13
C LEU A 713 -32.54 69.72 60.40
N LEU A 714 -32.65 70.39 61.55
CA LEU A 714 -32.97 69.76 62.83
C LEU A 714 -34.37 69.15 62.87
N ASP A 715 -35.38 69.76 62.23
CA ASP A 715 -36.74 69.22 62.20
C ASP A 715 -36.86 67.87 61.47
N ARG A 716 -35.91 67.55 60.57
CA ARG A 716 -35.90 66.29 59.80
C ARG A 716 -35.24 65.12 60.54
N VAL A 717 -34.36 65.42 61.48
CA VAL A 717 -33.54 64.44 62.21
C VAL A 717 -34.37 63.52 63.13
N PRO A 718 -35.39 64.00 63.89
CA PRO A 718 -36.24 63.15 64.72
C PRO A 718 -37.02 62.09 63.94
N SER A 719 -37.54 62.43 62.76
CA SER A 719 -38.24 61.45 61.90
C SER A 719 -37.31 60.35 61.40
N GLN A 720 -36.10 60.70 60.97
CA GLN A 720 -35.11 59.75 60.45
C GLN A 720 -34.50 58.86 61.56
N LEU A 721 -34.39 59.36 62.79
CA LEU A 721 -33.97 58.57 63.96
C LEU A 721 -35.09 57.70 64.57
N SER A 722 -36.35 57.92 64.15
CA SER A 722 -37.52 57.20 64.68
C SER A 722 -37.91 55.96 63.85
N GLU A 723 -37.54 55.93 62.57
CA GLU A 723 -37.63 54.72 61.74
C GLU A 723 -36.54 53.74 62.20
N SER A 724 -36.93 52.48 62.41
CA SER A 724 -35.96 51.42 62.72
C SER A 724 -35.26 51.02 61.43
N SER A 725 -34.12 51.65 61.13
CA SER A 725 -33.31 51.24 59.98
C SER A 725 -32.81 49.81 60.19
N LYS A 726 -32.88 48.98 59.15
CA LYS A 726 -32.43 47.58 59.21
C LYS A 726 -30.90 47.49 59.30
N HIS A 727 -30.20 48.45 58.69
CA HIS A 727 -28.73 48.49 58.64
C HIS A 727 -28.19 49.76 59.33
N VAL A 728 -27.02 49.62 59.98
CA VAL A 728 -26.33 50.71 60.72
C VAL A 728 -25.98 51.90 59.82
N ASN A 729 -25.74 51.69 58.53
CA ASN A 729 -25.28 52.71 57.58
C ASN A 729 -26.22 53.92 57.48
N GLU A 730 -27.54 53.70 57.48
CA GLU A 730 -28.55 54.78 57.39
C GLU A 730 -28.55 55.66 58.65
N ALA A 731 -28.35 55.07 59.84
CA ALA A 731 -28.26 55.81 61.10
C ALA A 731 -26.91 56.55 61.24
N LEU A 732 -25.86 56.03 60.59
CA LEU A 732 -24.52 56.59 60.55
C LEU A 732 -24.46 57.85 59.66
N ASP A 733 -25.17 57.86 58.54
CA ASP A 733 -25.31 59.04 57.66
C ASP A 733 -25.97 60.22 58.39
N VAL A 734 -26.96 59.94 59.23
CA VAL A 734 -27.59 60.96 60.09
C VAL A 734 -26.59 61.49 61.12
N CYS A 735 -25.75 60.62 61.71
CA CYS A 735 -24.67 61.05 62.61
C CYS A 735 -23.61 61.92 61.91
N LEU A 736 -23.21 61.56 60.69
CA LEU A 736 -22.27 62.33 59.86
C LEU A 736 -22.81 63.73 59.56
N THR A 737 -24.10 63.83 59.23
CA THR A 737 -24.76 65.11 58.96
C THR A 737 -24.78 66.00 60.21
N LEU A 738 -25.08 65.43 61.39
CA LEU A 738 -25.05 66.17 62.67
C LEU A 738 -23.64 66.61 63.06
N ALA A 739 -22.62 65.79 62.84
CA ALA A 739 -21.23 66.14 63.14
C ALA A 739 -20.74 67.34 62.31
N ASN A 740 -21.04 67.36 61.01
CA ASN A 740 -20.70 68.50 60.14
C ASN A 740 -21.36 69.80 60.62
N ILE A 741 -22.62 69.72 61.07
CA ILE A 741 -23.34 70.88 61.65
C ILE A 741 -22.66 71.37 62.94
N GLN A 742 -22.19 70.46 63.80
CA GLN A 742 -21.46 70.84 65.03
C GLN A 742 -20.16 71.59 64.73
N GLU A 743 -19.40 71.15 63.72
CA GLU A 743 -18.17 71.84 63.29
C GLU A 743 -18.45 73.24 62.75
N GLU A 744 -19.47 73.39 61.90
CA GLU A 744 -19.87 74.69 61.38
C GLU A 744 -20.24 75.67 62.52
N MET A 745 -20.99 75.21 63.53
CA MET A 745 -21.37 76.05 64.68
C MET A 745 -20.17 76.46 65.54
N LEU A 746 -19.22 75.55 65.75
CA LEU A 746 -17.98 75.84 66.48
C LEU A 746 -17.16 76.95 65.81
N ASP A 747 -17.03 76.90 64.49
CA ASP A 747 -16.28 77.90 63.72
C ASP A 747 -16.97 79.27 63.76
N VAL A 748 -18.31 79.30 63.73
CA VAL A 748 -19.08 80.53 63.87
C VAL A 748 -18.88 81.16 65.25
N ILE A 749 -18.91 80.40 66.36
CA ILE A 749 -18.66 80.94 67.72
C ILE A 749 -17.25 81.53 67.83
N LYS A 750 -16.24 80.83 67.31
CA LYS A 750 -14.86 81.34 67.28
C LYS A 750 -14.76 82.65 66.48
N GLY A 751 -15.49 82.73 65.36
CA GLY A 751 -15.58 83.93 64.55
C GLY A 751 -16.23 85.12 65.27
N ILE A 752 -17.32 84.90 66.00
CA ILE A 752 -17.98 85.94 66.80
C ILE A 752 -17.05 86.44 67.91
N ALA A 753 -16.44 85.54 68.67
CA ALA A 753 -15.56 85.90 69.77
C ALA A 753 -14.36 86.77 69.36
N ALA A 754 -13.83 86.52 68.15
CA ALA A 754 -12.77 87.32 67.55
C ALA A 754 -13.26 88.73 67.17
N LYS A 755 -14.45 88.86 66.57
CA LYS A 755 -15.05 90.16 66.26
C LYS A 755 -15.35 90.95 67.54
N ASP A 756 -15.88 90.29 68.56
CA ASP A 756 -16.17 90.92 69.86
C ASP A 756 -14.89 91.45 70.54
N LYS A 757 -13.75 90.77 70.34
CA LYS A 757 -12.46 91.23 70.87
C LYS A 757 -12.06 92.57 70.27
N GLU A 758 -12.17 92.69 68.95
CA GLU A 758 -11.83 93.92 68.23
C GLU A 758 -12.79 95.07 68.59
N ALA A 759 -14.08 94.77 68.75
CA ALA A 759 -15.07 95.75 69.17
C ALA A 759 -14.78 96.26 70.60
N HIS A 760 -14.45 95.34 71.51
CA HIS A 760 -14.08 95.66 72.88
C HIS A 760 -12.81 96.52 72.98
N ASP A 761 -11.74 96.17 72.25
CA ASP A 761 -10.50 96.97 72.25
C ASP A 761 -10.72 98.39 71.73
N LYS A 762 -11.63 98.57 70.77
CA LYS A 762 -12.06 99.89 70.29
C LYS A 762 -12.85 100.65 71.36
N ASP A 763 -13.78 100.00 72.05
CA ASP A 763 -14.64 100.63 73.06
C ASP A 763 -13.82 101.10 74.29
N ILE A 764 -12.86 100.30 74.76
CA ILE A 764 -11.98 100.71 75.87
C ILE A 764 -11.14 101.94 75.50
N ARG A 765 -10.56 101.96 74.30
CA ARG A 765 -9.76 103.10 73.82
C ARG A 765 -10.59 104.38 73.66
N ALA A 766 -11.88 104.25 73.35
CA ALA A 766 -12.79 105.38 73.27
C ALA A 766 -13.18 105.92 74.66
N LYS A 767 -13.41 105.02 75.64
CA LYS A 767 -13.91 105.38 76.97
C LYS A 767 -12.81 105.79 77.96
N SER A 768 -11.60 105.21 77.89
CA SER A 768 -10.48 105.54 78.78
C SER A 768 -9.40 106.37 78.08
N LYS A 769 -9.18 107.59 78.58
CA LYS A 769 -8.18 108.53 78.05
C LYS A 769 -6.74 108.11 78.37
N TYR A 770 -6.54 107.34 79.44
CA TYR A 770 -5.21 106.92 79.89
C TYR A 770 -4.93 105.43 79.65
N TYR A 771 -5.73 104.75 78.81
CA TYR A 771 -5.62 103.31 78.58
C TYR A 771 -4.22 102.87 78.13
N SER A 772 -3.52 103.66 77.33
CA SER A 772 -2.14 103.36 76.91
C SER A 772 -1.14 103.29 78.08
N THR A 773 -1.41 104.00 79.18
CA THR A 773 -0.61 103.93 80.41
C THR A 773 -1.00 102.71 81.23
N ILE A 774 -2.31 102.43 81.36
CA ILE A 774 -2.83 101.21 82.01
C ILE A 774 -2.24 99.96 81.35
N GLU A 775 -2.24 99.90 80.02
CA GLU A 775 -1.70 98.79 79.24
C GLU A 775 -0.19 98.60 79.48
N ARG A 776 0.57 99.69 79.57
CA ARG A 776 2.02 99.63 79.88
C ARG A 776 2.28 99.15 81.31
N VAL A 777 1.46 99.57 82.28
CA VAL A 777 1.57 99.09 83.67
C VAL A 777 1.28 97.59 83.74
N TYR A 778 0.23 97.12 83.05
CA TYR A 778 -0.06 95.68 82.97
C TYR A 778 1.10 94.89 82.34
N LYS A 779 1.69 95.38 81.23
CA LYS A 779 2.83 94.70 80.59
C LYS A 779 4.07 94.58 81.47
N LEU A 780 4.31 95.54 82.36
CA LEU A 780 5.46 95.52 83.28
C LEU A 780 5.20 94.72 84.56
N HIS A 781 3.95 94.65 85.02
CA HIS A 781 3.57 93.99 86.26
C HIS A 781 2.31 93.10 86.08
N PRO A 782 2.33 92.07 85.21
CA PRO A 782 1.12 91.34 84.85
C PRO A 782 0.52 90.53 86.00
N ASP A 783 1.35 89.86 86.82
CA ASP A 783 0.89 89.07 87.97
C ASP A 783 0.25 89.93 89.07
N ASP A 784 0.92 91.01 89.45
CA ASP A 784 0.43 91.89 90.51
C ASP A 784 -0.78 92.71 90.04
N PHE A 785 -0.83 93.10 88.76
CA PHE A 785 -1.99 93.76 88.17
C PHE A 785 -3.23 92.86 88.16
N SER A 786 -3.08 91.60 87.72
CA SER A 786 -4.20 90.64 87.71
C SER A 786 -4.69 90.29 89.11
N ARG A 787 -3.80 90.28 90.11
CA ARG A 787 -4.16 90.04 91.50
C ARG A 787 -4.85 91.23 92.18
N LEU A 788 -4.36 92.45 91.96
CA LEU A 788 -4.76 93.63 92.73
C LEU A 788 -5.79 94.53 92.02
N ILE A 789 -5.87 94.49 90.68
CA ILE A 789 -6.67 95.47 89.90
C ILE A 789 -7.81 94.81 89.12
N PHE A 790 -7.49 93.90 88.20
CA PHE A 790 -8.45 93.14 87.40
C PHE A 790 -7.78 91.95 86.71
N ASP A 791 -8.40 90.77 86.74
CA ASP A 791 -7.83 89.50 86.28
C ASP A 791 -7.81 89.36 84.74
N LEU A 792 -6.92 90.11 84.11
CA LEU A 792 -6.68 90.04 82.66
C LEU A 792 -6.05 88.72 82.22
N LYS A 793 -5.28 88.03 83.09
CA LYS A 793 -4.71 86.71 82.79
C LYS A 793 -5.77 85.64 82.59
N LYS A 794 -6.83 85.64 83.40
CA LYS A 794 -7.95 84.72 83.20
C LYS A 794 -8.67 84.99 81.87
N MET A 795 -8.84 86.26 81.49
CA MET A 795 -9.44 86.63 80.21
C MET A 795 -8.59 86.15 79.01
N ASP A 796 -7.26 86.35 79.04
CA ASP A 796 -6.34 85.86 78.01
C ASP A 796 -6.36 84.32 77.90
N LYS A 797 -6.46 83.61 79.03
CA LYS A 797 -6.55 82.14 79.08
C LYS A 797 -7.84 81.64 78.46
N LEU A 798 -8.98 82.26 78.77
CA LEU A 798 -10.28 81.91 78.20
C LEU A 798 -10.32 82.16 76.68
N GLU A 799 -9.69 83.23 76.18
CA GLU A 799 -9.56 83.47 74.74
C GLU A 799 -8.78 82.36 74.03
N GLN A 800 -7.69 81.88 74.63
CA GLN A 800 -6.88 80.82 74.07
C GLN A 800 -7.59 79.45 74.13
N GLN A 801 -8.35 79.20 75.19
CA GLN A 801 -9.18 77.99 75.31
C GLN A 801 -10.30 77.98 74.27
N LEU A 802 -10.99 79.10 74.07
CA LEU A 802 -12.04 79.22 73.06
C LEU A 802 -11.52 79.02 71.63
N LYS A 803 -10.35 79.59 71.31
CA LYS A 803 -9.72 79.41 69.99
C LYS A 803 -9.44 77.93 69.68
N ASN A 804 -9.10 77.15 70.71
CA ASN A 804 -8.73 75.74 70.59
C ASN A 804 -9.88 74.78 70.93
N ALA A 805 -11.11 75.29 71.10
CA ALA A 805 -12.25 74.46 71.48
C ALA A 805 -12.59 73.46 70.35
N LYS A 806 -12.72 72.19 70.74
CA LYS A 806 -13.23 71.08 69.91
C LYS A 806 -14.66 70.65 70.28
N SER A 807 -15.16 71.13 71.41
CA SER A 807 -16.49 70.79 71.93
C SER A 807 -17.35 72.04 71.96
N LEU A 808 -18.55 71.94 71.37
CA LEU A 808 -19.50 73.05 71.27
C LEU A 808 -19.93 73.56 72.66
N ASP A 809 -20.22 72.66 73.59
CA ASP A 809 -20.64 73.02 74.97
C ASP A 809 -19.57 73.84 75.71
N ASN A 810 -18.31 73.38 75.70
CA ASN A 810 -17.20 74.10 76.32
C ASN A 810 -16.94 75.45 75.63
N ALA A 811 -17.08 75.51 74.31
CA ALA A 811 -16.91 76.76 73.56
C ALA A 811 -17.97 77.80 73.96
N ILE A 812 -19.22 77.37 74.16
CA ILE A 812 -20.33 78.22 74.59
C ILE A 812 -20.10 78.77 76.00
N GLU A 813 -19.72 77.91 76.95
CA GLU A 813 -19.45 78.34 78.34
C GLU A 813 -18.32 79.37 78.39
N TRP A 814 -17.20 79.09 77.70
CA TRP A 814 -16.08 80.02 77.64
C TRP A 814 -16.44 81.33 76.96
N PHE A 815 -17.23 81.30 75.88
CA PHE A 815 -17.70 82.50 75.20
C PHE A 815 -18.51 83.42 76.12
N ASN A 816 -19.48 82.86 76.87
CA ASN A 816 -20.33 83.63 77.78
C ASN A 816 -19.54 84.25 78.94
N GLU A 817 -18.62 83.50 79.54
CA GLU A 817 -17.78 84.01 80.64
C GLU A 817 -16.86 85.15 80.17
N LEU A 818 -16.33 85.03 78.95
CA LEU A 818 -15.43 86.00 78.33
C LEU A 818 -16.15 87.30 77.97
N SER A 819 -17.37 87.20 77.41
CA SER A 819 -18.23 88.35 77.13
C SER A 819 -18.55 89.16 78.39
N LYS A 820 -18.80 88.49 79.52
CA LYS A 820 -19.04 89.17 80.80
C LYS A 820 -17.79 89.89 81.33
N MET A 821 -16.63 89.21 81.31
CA MET A 821 -15.37 89.81 81.79
C MET A 821 -14.95 91.04 80.98
N ARG A 822 -15.22 91.05 79.66
CA ARG A 822 -14.96 92.19 78.77
C ARG A 822 -15.75 93.42 79.17
N VAL A 823 -17.05 93.29 79.44
CA VAL A 823 -17.89 94.42 79.88
C VAL A 823 -17.38 95.00 81.20
N ASP A 824 -17.08 94.14 82.18
CA ASP A 824 -16.59 94.55 83.49
C ASP A 824 -15.22 95.27 83.40
N TRP A 825 -14.35 94.83 82.48
CA TRP A 825 -13.04 95.45 82.27
C TRP A 825 -13.15 96.86 81.68
N VAL A 826 -14.04 97.07 80.70
CA VAL A 826 -14.31 98.40 80.12
C VAL A 826 -14.69 99.39 81.21
N GLU A 827 -15.60 99.01 82.10
CA GLU A 827 -16.01 99.88 83.21
C GLU A 827 -14.88 100.15 84.21
N LYS A 828 -14.07 99.12 84.52
CA LYS A 828 -12.95 99.27 85.45
C LYS A 828 -11.87 100.20 84.87
N ALA A 829 -11.51 100.03 83.60
CA ALA A 829 -10.56 100.90 82.91
C ALA A 829 -11.03 102.37 82.88
N ALA A 830 -12.32 102.60 82.64
CA ALA A 830 -12.90 103.96 82.71
C ALA A 830 -12.80 104.57 84.13
N LYS A 831 -13.02 103.78 85.19
CA LYS A 831 -12.85 104.24 86.59
C LYS A 831 -11.40 104.54 86.94
N MET A 832 -10.43 103.83 86.33
CA MET A 832 -9.00 104.08 86.55
C MET A 832 -8.55 105.44 86.00
N ASP A 833 -9.26 106.04 85.04
CA ASP A 833 -8.95 107.40 84.58
C ASP A 833 -9.03 108.43 85.73
N ASP A 834 -9.94 108.24 86.70
CA ASP A 834 -10.02 109.10 87.88
C ASP A 834 -8.78 108.97 88.78
N TRP A 835 -8.17 107.79 88.82
CA TRP A 835 -6.91 107.59 89.53
C TRP A 835 -5.78 108.36 88.82
N HIS A 836 -5.75 108.33 87.48
CA HIS A 836 -4.75 109.06 86.71
C HIS A 836 -4.83 110.58 86.85
N LYS A 837 -6.02 111.15 87.13
CA LYS A 837 -6.13 112.59 87.44
C LYS A 837 -5.24 112.97 88.63
N SER A 838 -5.11 112.08 89.62
CA SER A 838 -4.27 112.28 90.80
C SER A 838 -2.77 112.23 90.47
N LEU A 839 -2.36 111.48 89.44
CA LEU A 839 -0.94 111.39 89.02
C LEU A 839 -0.36 112.76 88.63
N ARG A 840 -1.18 113.69 88.11
CA ARG A 840 -0.70 115.04 87.78
C ARG A 840 -0.11 115.75 89.00
N VAL A 841 -0.67 115.54 90.19
CA VAL A 841 -0.16 116.13 91.44
C VAL A 841 1.15 115.48 91.86
N TYR A 842 1.25 114.15 91.77
CA TYR A 842 2.47 113.42 92.15
C TYR A 842 3.60 113.53 91.13
N MET A 843 3.30 113.91 89.90
CA MET A 843 4.27 114.23 88.87
C MET A 843 4.65 115.73 88.87
N ALA A 844 3.99 116.57 89.67
CA ALA A 844 4.31 118.00 89.75
C ALA A 844 5.68 118.22 90.41
N GLY A 845 6.57 118.94 89.71
CA GLY A 845 7.96 119.13 90.14
C GLY A 845 8.95 118.13 89.53
N PHE A 846 8.48 117.14 88.75
CA PHE A 846 9.37 116.27 87.97
C PHE A 846 10.01 117.03 86.81
N SER A 847 11.33 116.90 86.66
CA SER A 847 12.05 117.37 85.48
C SER A 847 12.75 116.21 84.79
N ALA A 848 12.42 116.01 83.51
CA ALA A 848 13.05 114.99 82.67
C ALA A 848 14.54 115.28 82.37
N SER A 849 15.04 116.50 82.62
CA SER A 849 16.46 116.87 82.45
C SER A 849 17.29 116.75 83.73
N ALA A 850 16.67 116.41 84.87
CA ALA A 850 17.39 116.18 86.13
C ALA A 850 18.34 114.97 86.05
N SER A 851 19.31 114.86 86.95
CA SER A 851 20.24 113.73 87.01
C SER A 851 19.53 112.41 87.37
N ALA A 852 20.12 111.25 87.05
CA ALA A 852 19.53 109.95 87.34
C ALA A 852 19.20 109.76 88.84
N ASP A 853 20.09 110.23 89.72
CA ASP A 853 19.90 110.17 91.18
C ASP A 853 18.74 111.06 91.66
N GLU A 854 18.56 112.25 91.07
CA GLU A 854 17.43 113.14 91.38
C GLU A 854 16.10 112.55 90.91
N ARG A 855 16.08 111.87 89.75
CA ARG A 855 14.88 111.17 89.26
C ARG A 855 14.52 109.98 90.13
N SER A 856 15.50 109.19 90.58
CA SER A 856 15.27 108.09 91.53
C SER A 856 14.68 108.61 92.83
N LYS A 857 15.28 109.66 93.41
CA LYS A 857 14.74 110.29 94.63
C LYS A 857 13.33 110.82 94.43
N PHE A 858 13.02 111.41 93.28
CA PHE A 858 11.66 111.84 92.96
C PHE A 858 10.67 110.67 92.91
N ILE A 859 11.02 109.55 92.25
CA ILE A 859 10.17 108.36 92.20
C ILE A 859 9.90 107.83 93.61
N ASP A 860 10.93 107.74 94.44
CA ASP A 860 10.83 107.24 95.82
C ASP A 860 9.96 108.18 96.68
N ASP A 861 10.17 109.49 96.58
CA ASP A 861 9.36 110.49 97.29
C ASP A 861 7.90 110.50 96.83
N SER A 862 7.65 110.42 95.52
CA SER A 862 6.29 110.39 94.98
C SER A 862 5.58 109.07 95.32
N THR A 863 6.30 107.94 95.30
CA THR A 863 5.78 106.64 95.71
C THR A 863 5.47 106.62 97.21
N ARG A 864 6.33 107.21 98.06
CA ARG A 864 6.04 107.39 99.49
C ARG A 864 4.77 108.22 99.69
N LYS A 865 4.66 109.38 99.04
CA LYS A 865 3.47 110.26 99.14
C LYS A 865 2.20 109.56 98.67
N ILE A 866 2.25 108.76 97.60
CA ILE A 866 1.09 108.00 97.11
C ILE A 866 0.65 106.97 98.15
N ARG A 867 1.59 106.21 98.73
CA ARG A 867 1.30 105.22 99.77
C ARG A 867 0.76 105.84 101.07
N GLU A 868 1.20 107.04 101.41
CA GLU A 868 0.68 107.80 102.55
C GLU A 868 -0.72 108.37 102.27
N THR A 869 -1.03 108.74 101.02
CA THR A 869 -2.28 109.43 100.67
C THR A 869 -3.43 108.46 100.39
N PHE A 870 -3.17 107.32 99.77
CA PHE A 870 -4.20 106.34 99.41
C PHE A 870 -4.12 105.11 100.32
N SER A 871 -5.16 104.92 101.15
CA SER A 871 -5.29 103.74 102.02
C SER A 871 -5.66 102.45 101.26
N ARG A 872 -6.20 102.58 100.05
CA ARG A 872 -6.55 101.45 99.18
C ARG A 872 -5.32 100.92 98.45
N GLU A 873 -5.00 99.65 98.68
CA GLU A 873 -3.80 98.97 98.14
C GLU A 873 -3.82 98.85 96.61
N ASP A 874 -4.99 98.65 96.00
CA ASP A 874 -5.13 98.59 94.54
C ASP A 874 -4.78 99.92 93.87
N ILE A 875 -5.27 101.03 94.44
CA ILE A 875 -5.01 102.38 93.94
C ILE A 875 -3.56 102.80 94.23
N SER A 876 -3.07 102.60 95.45
CA SER A 876 -1.74 103.05 95.84
C SER A 876 -0.64 102.28 95.09
N SER A 877 -0.82 100.97 94.89
CA SER A 877 0.11 100.15 94.11
C SER A 877 0.06 100.52 92.63
N TYR A 878 -1.15 100.64 92.05
CA TYR A 878 -1.30 101.07 90.66
C TYR A 878 -0.66 102.43 90.39
N LEU A 879 -0.97 103.43 91.22
CA LEU A 879 -0.43 104.79 91.05
C LEU A 879 1.08 104.84 91.23
N SER A 880 1.64 104.04 92.15
CA SER A 880 3.09 103.92 92.32
C SER A 880 3.75 103.37 91.05
N TRP A 881 3.19 102.29 90.47
CA TRP A 881 3.67 101.75 89.21
C TRP A 881 3.47 102.72 88.04
N ALA A 882 2.31 103.39 87.98
CA ALA A 882 2.01 104.36 86.94
C ALA A 882 2.96 105.57 86.97
N VAL A 883 3.38 106.05 88.15
CA VAL A 883 4.44 107.08 88.26
C VAL A 883 5.75 106.56 87.67
N GLN A 884 6.18 105.34 88.00
CA GLN A 884 7.40 104.76 87.44
C GLN A 884 7.34 104.64 85.92
N VAL A 885 6.20 104.19 85.38
CA VAL A 885 5.97 104.05 83.94
C VAL A 885 5.93 105.42 83.24
N LEU A 886 5.26 106.42 83.81
CA LEU A 886 5.21 107.77 83.25
C LEU A 886 6.57 108.46 83.29
N VAL A 887 7.34 108.32 84.37
CA VAL A 887 8.70 108.84 84.47
C VAL A 887 9.59 108.20 83.40
N ARG A 888 9.59 106.87 83.26
CA ARG A 888 10.34 106.18 82.20
C ARG A 888 9.92 106.66 80.80
N ALA A 889 8.62 106.71 80.54
CA ALA A 889 8.10 107.17 79.24
C ALA A 889 8.46 108.63 78.92
N MET A 890 8.48 109.54 79.91
CA MET A 890 8.88 110.94 79.73
C MET A 890 10.39 111.11 79.53
N VAL A 891 11.20 110.18 80.02
CA VAL A 891 12.65 110.14 79.77
C VAL A 891 12.93 109.61 78.36
N GLU A 892 12.23 108.55 77.93
CA GLU A 892 12.39 107.93 76.61
C GLU A 892 11.85 108.76 75.44
N THR A 893 10.94 109.72 75.68
CA THR A 893 10.36 110.58 74.63
C THR A 893 11.15 111.88 74.37
N ARG A 894 12.24 112.12 75.11
CA ARG A 894 13.12 113.30 74.94
C ARG A 894 14.62 112.97 74.88
N GLY A 895 15.01 111.72 75.06
CA GLY A 895 16.25 111.17 74.49
C GLY A 895 15.97 110.63 73.11
#